data_AF-A0A970KJM8-F1
#
_entry.id   AF-A0A970KJM8-F1
#
_cell.length_a   1.000
_cell.length_b   1.000
_cell.length_c   1.000
_cell.angle_alpha   90.00
_cell.angle_beta   90.00
_cell.angle_gamma   90.00
#
_symmetry.space_group_name_H-M   'P 1'
#
loop_
_entity.id
_entity.type
_entity.pdbx_description
1 polymer ?
#
loop_
_entity_poly.entity_id
_entity_poly.type
_entity_poly.pdbx_seq_one_letter_code
_entity_poly.pdbx_strand_id
1 'polypeptide(L)'
;MKSNISSTVLALAAMLAATSLARADYSVTVRAVCGETAVTSLLAVVEGEAIEIGCPEAPVEGTLFWRWTGDLIAISNCYATALELRPETNITVTANFYDPATATRKIVYLVVGGAGLKDGSSWDNAYASLATAYAAAADNPLGGEVWIKTGKYNPPNAGINMLPNMVVRGGFAGHETSADQADPDANPTFICESRHTGTETWSDGSPMWTGTGNMIFVDPPDEGDTSYYFVVFSVPAYYAFLNTDGCPLGDSGFHGITFTKFHEHVISSTSVNPRPLVIKKCRFLACNWKMHSKQKVVDMTGTGVDMEDCEFVGCQNPLWLATAATDSPVATSVVKRCRFYTNLANWNNETMAGAVTVYRNARATFSGCTFDRCLNMAKGSSTRAGILALINAQDTLIEDCVLRRGYSDNSARGAAIVLNASTDVALTINRSRLERNRYNGNGTGAHTCCGAAIGTGGTGKLFINDTAFIGNISTNRANGNGCGSCVGLTGTWRGAFVNCLFEDNLSIGESSSFTEFQTFASAWLSSRRFTFANCVFKNNDTGYRDADGNLVRGWEFRPVDYDNTSQVYAFINTIFMNYAPDYTPWETARVSSAKFNFGHCTVSSDHTFGTAGSNRYRYEPLDTGTDAKLEAAPRTNGVVVARRVGHDSGYRRKGRPLWRGTNEFIYIHDAAYNPAKPWRHAHSPSTVLTDAEAAELGISLETPPIPDAFGEARQANRKIALGQLNVDDISFRFMVR
;
A
#
# COMPACT_ATOMS: atom_id res chain seq x y z
N MET A 1 39.36 20.81 -0.31
CA MET A 1 40.71 20.21 -0.35
C MET A 1 40.62 18.96 -1.21
N LYS A 2 41.26 18.96 -2.39
CA LYS A 2 41.32 17.84 -3.32
C LYS A 2 42.65 17.10 -3.07
N SER A 3 42.62 15.95 -2.41
CA SER A 3 43.69 14.96 -2.53
C SER A 3 43.27 13.98 -3.62
N ASN A 4 43.41 14.40 -4.88
CA ASN A 4 43.35 13.47 -6.01
C ASN A 4 44.59 12.59 -5.92
N ILE A 5 44.50 11.42 -5.28
CA ILE A 5 45.48 10.36 -5.45
C ILE A 5 45.17 9.77 -6.84
N SER A 6 45.79 10.33 -7.88
CA SER A 6 45.71 9.76 -9.22
C SER A 6 46.67 8.57 -9.27
N SER A 7 46.14 7.35 -9.17
CA SER A 7 46.95 6.16 -9.39
C SER A 7 46.55 5.46 -10.69
N THR A 8 47.47 5.61 -11.65
CA THR A 8 47.86 4.66 -12.71
C THR A 8 46.87 4.34 -13.83
N VAL A 9 47.25 4.79 -15.04
CA VAL A 9 46.77 4.29 -16.33
C VAL A 9 47.20 2.82 -16.47
N LEU A 10 46.31 1.88 -16.17
CA LEU A 10 46.53 0.47 -16.48
C LEU A 10 45.97 0.20 -17.88
N ALA A 11 46.85 0.16 -18.88
CA ALA A 11 46.51 -0.38 -20.19
C ALA A 11 46.33 -1.91 -20.04
N LEU A 12 45.12 -2.34 -19.72
CA LEU A 12 44.77 -3.75 -19.48
C LEU A 12 45.17 -4.65 -20.66
N ALA A 13 45.14 -4.11 -21.88
CA ALA A 13 45.60 -4.77 -23.10
C ALA A 13 47.10 -5.09 -23.11
N ALA A 14 47.95 -4.27 -22.48
CA ALA A 14 49.40 -4.52 -22.41
C ALA A 14 49.75 -5.63 -21.41
N MET A 15 48.96 -5.79 -20.34
CA MET A 15 49.11 -6.90 -19.40
C MET A 15 48.52 -8.22 -19.93
N LEU A 16 47.37 -8.19 -20.62
CA LEU A 16 46.79 -9.38 -21.27
C LEU A 16 47.62 -9.88 -22.46
N ALA A 17 48.33 -8.98 -23.15
CA ALA A 17 49.31 -9.36 -24.18
C ALA A 17 50.52 -10.12 -23.61
N ALA A 18 50.86 -9.93 -22.33
CA ALA A 18 51.97 -10.61 -21.67
C ALA A 18 51.61 -12.03 -21.18
N THR A 19 50.32 -12.39 -21.06
CA THR A 19 49.85 -13.68 -20.53
C THR A 19 49.41 -14.70 -21.61
N SER A 20 49.73 -14.47 -22.88
CA SER A 20 49.35 -15.34 -24.03
C SER A 20 47.84 -15.52 -24.31
N LEU A 21 46.97 -14.71 -23.69
CA LEU A 21 45.50 -14.84 -23.71
C LEU A 21 44.79 -13.77 -24.57
N ALA A 22 45.47 -13.14 -25.54
CA ALA A 22 44.85 -12.11 -26.38
C ALA A 22 44.03 -12.73 -27.55
N ARG A 23 42.70 -12.80 -27.40
CA ARG A 23 41.71 -12.96 -28.50
C ARG A 23 40.63 -11.89 -28.36
N ALA A 24 39.92 -11.59 -29.44
CA ALA A 24 39.00 -10.46 -29.54
C ALA A 24 37.70 -10.57 -28.72
N ASP A 25 37.45 -11.69 -28.01
CA ASP A 25 36.12 -12.02 -27.43
C ASP A 25 36.11 -12.21 -25.89
N TYR A 26 37.12 -11.72 -25.15
CA TYR A 26 37.18 -11.90 -23.68
C TYR A 26 36.41 -10.83 -22.88
N SER A 27 35.80 -11.23 -21.76
CA SER A 27 35.31 -10.32 -20.72
C SER A 27 36.27 -10.34 -19.53
N VAL A 28 36.63 -9.16 -19.00
CA VAL A 28 37.54 -9.02 -17.87
C VAL A 28 36.83 -8.26 -16.76
N THR A 29 36.68 -8.87 -15.58
CA THR A 29 36.09 -8.19 -14.42
C THR A 29 37.18 -7.69 -13.50
N VAL A 30 37.31 -6.37 -13.34
CA VAL A 30 38.21 -5.77 -12.35
C VAL A 30 37.45 -5.58 -11.04
N ARG A 31 37.94 -6.14 -9.93
CA ARG A 31 37.32 -6.05 -8.61
C ARG A 31 38.25 -5.34 -7.63
N ALA A 32 37.71 -4.36 -6.91
CA ALA A 32 38.34 -3.86 -5.68
C ALA A 32 37.99 -4.81 -4.53
N VAL A 33 39.00 -5.38 -3.87
CA VAL A 33 38.82 -6.22 -2.68
C VAL A 33 38.80 -5.31 -1.46
N CYS A 34 37.66 -5.20 -0.79
CA CYS A 34 37.51 -4.35 0.40
C CYS A 34 37.60 -5.21 1.67
N GLY A 35 38.50 -4.84 2.59
CA GLY A 35 38.45 -5.24 4.01
C GLY A 35 37.49 -4.36 4.81
N GLU A 36 37.42 -4.55 6.13
CA GLU A 36 36.51 -3.78 7.01
C GLU A 36 36.80 -2.27 7.02
N THR A 37 38.04 -1.86 6.71
CA THR A 37 38.50 -0.45 6.83
C THR A 37 39.20 0.12 5.59
N ALA A 38 39.56 -0.71 4.59
CA ALA A 38 40.28 -0.27 3.39
C ALA A 38 40.18 -1.29 2.24
N VAL A 39 40.48 -0.86 1.01
CA VAL A 39 40.71 -1.78 -0.11
C VAL A 39 42.07 -2.44 0.02
N THR A 40 42.14 -3.77 0.01
CA THR A 40 43.37 -4.55 0.23
C THR A 40 44.08 -4.94 -1.07
N SER A 41 43.35 -5.07 -2.19
CA SER A 41 43.93 -5.34 -3.52
C SER A 41 42.96 -5.06 -4.68
N LEU A 42 43.48 -4.99 -5.91
CA LEU A 42 42.68 -5.05 -7.15
C LEU A 42 42.91 -6.40 -7.85
N LEU A 43 41.83 -7.06 -8.24
CA LEU A 43 41.83 -8.33 -8.97
C LEU A 43 41.26 -8.13 -10.39
N ALA A 44 41.93 -8.63 -11.44
CA ALA A 44 41.30 -8.88 -12.74
C ALA A 44 40.88 -10.34 -12.81
N VAL A 45 39.60 -10.60 -13.06
CA VAL A 45 39.07 -11.94 -13.30
C VAL A 45 38.87 -12.12 -14.80
N VAL A 46 39.60 -13.08 -15.39
CA VAL A 46 39.54 -13.44 -16.80
C VAL A 46 39.14 -14.91 -16.89
N GLU A 47 37.98 -15.20 -17.50
CA GLU A 47 37.42 -16.57 -17.63
C GLU A 47 37.35 -17.40 -16.33
N GLY A 48 37.20 -16.72 -15.18
CA GLY A 48 37.12 -17.37 -13.87
C GLY A 48 38.45 -17.49 -13.12
N GLU A 49 39.58 -17.12 -13.73
CA GLU A 49 40.87 -16.99 -13.04
C GLU A 49 41.08 -15.56 -12.54
N ALA A 50 41.38 -15.42 -11.25
CA ALA A 50 41.67 -14.13 -10.62
C ALA A 50 43.18 -13.84 -10.65
N ILE A 51 43.56 -12.74 -11.30
CA ILE A 51 44.91 -12.22 -11.38
C ILE A 51 44.98 -10.96 -10.52
N GLU A 52 45.84 -10.96 -9.50
CA GLU A 52 46.10 -9.76 -8.71
C GLU A 52 46.92 -8.76 -9.54
N ILE A 53 46.37 -7.57 -9.77
CA ILE A 53 47.00 -6.56 -10.64
C ILE A 53 48.04 -5.73 -9.87
N GLY A 54 48.05 -5.84 -8.54
CA GLY A 54 48.91 -5.04 -7.66
C GLY A 54 48.48 -3.58 -7.62
N CYS A 55 48.35 -3.01 -6.42
CA CYS A 55 48.24 -1.56 -6.27
C CYS A 55 49.67 -1.03 -6.05
N PRO A 56 50.26 -0.25 -6.97
CA PRO A 56 51.65 0.21 -6.84
C PRO A 56 51.88 1.08 -5.59
N GLU A 57 50.81 1.65 -5.03
CA GLU A 57 50.78 2.28 -3.71
C GLU A 57 49.60 1.69 -2.93
N ALA A 58 49.85 1.13 -1.74
CA ALA A 58 48.76 0.67 -0.88
C ALA A 58 47.82 1.86 -0.57
N PRO A 59 46.50 1.73 -0.73
CA PRO A 59 45.58 2.81 -0.39
C PRO A 59 45.77 3.21 1.08
N VAL A 60 45.71 4.51 1.35
CA VAL A 60 45.90 5.05 2.70
C VAL A 60 44.90 4.39 3.66
N GLU A 61 45.39 3.88 4.78
CA GLU A 61 44.58 3.21 5.80
C GLU A 61 43.39 4.11 6.20
N GLY A 62 42.18 3.55 6.19
CA GLY A 62 40.94 4.27 6.49
C GLY A 62 40.22 4.89 5.29
N THR A 63 40.77 4.81 4.07
CA THR A 63 40.07 5.30 2.87
C THR A 63 39.09 4.28 2.28
N LEU A 64 37.96 4.77 1.76
CA LEU A 64 36.92 3.97 1.12
C LEU A 64 36.89 4.19 -0.40
N PHE A 65 36.54 3.15 -1.15
CA PHE A 65 36.28 3.26 -2.59
C PHE A 65 35.09 4.19 -2.86
N TRP A 66 35.24 5.06 -3.86
CA TRP A 66 34.20 5.98 -4.31
C TRP A 66 33.61 5.56 -5.66
N ARG A 67 34.41 5.62 -6.73
CA ARG A 67 33.94 5.31 -8.10
C ARG A 67 35.09 5.05 -9.07
N TRP A 68 34.74 4.44 -10.20
CA TRP A 68 35.57 4.36 -11.39
C TRP A 68 35.41 5.61 -12.27
N THR A 69 36.49 6.09 -12.86
CA THR A 69 36.52 7.14 -13.90
C THR A 69 37.41 6.72 -15.07
N GLY A 70 37.38 7.43 -16.19
CA GLY A 70 38.22 7.13 -17.36
C GLY A 70 37.38 6.89 -18.62
N ASP A 71 37.68 5.84 -19.38
CA ASP A 71 36.99 5.48 -20.62
C ASP A 71 35.61 4.89 -20.34
N LEU A 72 34.63 5.79 -20.16
CA LEU A 72 33.27 5.50 -19.70
C LEU A 72 32.46 4.58 -20.61
N ILE A 73 32.80 4.45 -21.90
CA ILE A 73 32.10 3.56 -22.84
C ILE A 73 32.21 2.09 -22.42
N ALA A 74 33.28 1.74 -21.68
CA ALA A 74 33.50 0.39 -21.16
C ALA A 74 33.01 0.19 -19.71
N ILE A 75 32.50 1.24 -19.04
CA ILE A 75 32.13 1.21 -17.63
C ILE A 75 30.61 1.08 -17.51
N SER A 76 30.13 -0.13 -17.22
CA SER A 76 28.69 -0.41 -17.06
C SER A 76 28.08 0.18 -15.79
N ASN A 77 28.85 0.29 -14.70
CA ASN A 77 28.45 0.94 -13.47
C ASN A 77 29.68 1.47 -12.72
N CYS A 78 29.86 2.80 -12.71
CA CYS A 78 31.04 3.42 -12.11
C CYS A 78 31.08 3.35 -10.58
N TYR A 79 29.97 3.03 -9.91
CA TYR A 79 29.90 2.94 -8.44
C TYR A 79 29.97 1.51 -7.92
N ALA A 80 30.01 0.50 -8.81
CA ALA A 80 30.18 -0.88 -8.40
C ALA A 80 31.62 -1.14 -7.92
N THR A 81 31.78 -1.86 -6.81
CA THR A 81 33.10 -2.30 -6.32
C THR A 81 33.76 -3.32 -7.25
N ALA A 82 32.95 -3.94 -8.12
CA ALA A 82 33.38 -4.79 -9.23
C ALA A 82 32.93 -4.17 -10.55
N LEU A 83 33.86 -4.02 -11.48
CA LEU A 83 33.66 -3.45 -12.80
C LEU A 83 33.88 -4.51 -13.87
N GLU A 84 32.85 -4.83 -14.65
CA GLU A 84 32.98 -5.70 -15.83
C GLU A 84 33.40 -4.85 -17.04
N LEU A 85 34.53 -5.19 -17.65
CA LEU A 85 35.07 -4.55 -18.84
C LEU A 85 34.98 -5.51 -20.04
N ARG A 86 34.59 -4.97 -21.19
CA ARG A 86 34.58 -5.68 -22.49
C ARG A 86 35.57 -4.99 -23.43
N PRO A 87 36.86 -5.36 -23.39
CA PRO A 87 37.86 -4.63 -24.16
C PRO A 87 37.82 -5.02 -25.64
N GLU A 88 37.14 -4.22 -26.46
CA GLU A 88 37.32 -4.22 -27.92
C GLU A 88 38.53 -3.35 -28.34
N THR A 89 39.04 -2.48 -27.44
CA THR A 89 40.19 -1.57 -27.64
C THR A 89 40.94 -1.30 -26.32
N ASN A 90 42.05 -0.55 -26.37
CA ASN A 90 42.77 -0.07 -25.18
C ASN A 90 41.87 0.85 -24.34
N ILE A 91 41.59 0.46 -23.10
CA ILE A 91 40.73 1.19 -22.15
C ILE A 91 41.57 1.58 -20.92
N THR A 92 41.39 2.80 -20.46
CA THR A 92 41.94 3.34 -19.21
C THR A 92 40.82 3.56 -18.20
N VAL A 93 40.92 2.92 -17.03
CA VAL A 93 40.02 3.15 -15.90
C VAL A 93 40.82 3.51 -14.65
N THR A 94 40.25 4.35 -13.78
CA THR A 94 40.85 4.82 -12.53
C THR A 94 39.89 4.58 -11.39
N ALA A 95 40.34 3.89 -10.34
CA ALA A 95 39.61 3.79 -9.07
C ALA A 95 39.86 5.04 -8.22
N ASN A 96 38.80 5.69 -7.77
CA ASN A 96 38.88 6.86 -6.89
C ASN A 96 38.53 6.45 -5.46
N PHE A 97 39.25 7.02 -4.48
CA PHE A 97 39.09 6.74 -3.05
C PHE A 97 38.93 8.05 -2.26
N TYR A 98 38.35 7.96 -1.06
CA TYR A 98 38.19 9.11 -0.17
C TYR A 98 38.36 8.73 1.29
N ASP A 99 38.71 9.71 2.12
CA ASP A 99 38.75 9.59 3.57
C ASP A 99 37.37 9.93 4.18
N PRO A 100 36.67 8.97 4.81
CA PRO A 100 35.37 9.21 5.43
C PRO A 100 35.44 10.13 6.65
N ALA A 101 36.60 10.28 7.32
CA ALA A 101 36.73 11.12 8.51
C ALA A 101 36.69 12.62 8.18
N THR A 102 37.04 13.00 6.96
CA THR A 102 37.12 14.41 6.52
C THR A 102 36.10 14.77 5.45
N ALA A 103 35.41 13.80 4.86
CA ALA A 103 34.41 14.04 3.84
C ALA A 103 33.13 14.66 4.43
N THR A 104 32.57 15.63 3.72
CA THR A 104 31.27 16.25 4.02
C THR A 104 30.44 16.28 2.73
N ARG A 105 29.11 16.18 2.86
CA ARG A 105 28.21 16.28 1.71
C ARG A 105 28.34 17.65 1.05
N LYS A 106 28.37 17.67 -0.28
CA LYS A 106 28.44 18.92 -1.04
C LYS A 106 27.05 19.53 -1.17
N ILE A 107 26.87 20.75 -0.69
CA ILE A 107 25.65 21.53 -0.93
C ILE A 107 25.88 22.42 -2.14
N VAL A 108 24.93 22.43 -3.08
CA VAL A 108 24.92 23.39 -4.20
C VAL A 108 23.57 24.09 -4.28
N TYR A 109 23.62 25.35 -4.72
CA TYR A 109 22.44 26.21 -4.80
C TYR A 109 21.94 26.35 -6.24
N LEU A 110 20.62 26.32 -6.42
CA LEU A 110 19.93 26.43 -7.70
C LEU A 110 18.90 27.56 -7.65
N VAL A 111 18.96 28.46 -8.63
CA VAL A 111 18.03 29.59 -8.81
C VAL A 111 17.58 29.65 -10.27
N VAL A 112 16.33 30.04 -10.52
CA VAL A 112 15.80 30.25 -11.87
C VAL A 112 16.70 31.22 -12.65
N GLY A 113 17.27 30.77 -13.79
CA GLY A 113 18.20 31.56 -14.61
C GLY A 113 19.66 31.63 -14.11
N GLY A 114 19.89 31.19 -12.86
CA GLY A 114 21.18 31.22 -12.16
C GLY A 114 21.56 32.62 -11.65
N ALA A 115 22.60 32.68 -10.84
CA ALA A 115 23.11 33.92 -10.24
C ALA A 115 24.65 33.97 -10.29
N GLY A 116 25.20 35.17 -10.36
CA GLY A 116 26.64 35.43 -10.24
C GLY A 116 27.51 34.54 -11.14
N LEU A 117 28.50 33.89 -10.52
CA LEU A 117 29.46 33.00 -11.19
C LEU A 117 28.84 31.68 -11.69
N LYS A 118 27.63 31.33 -11.23
CA LYS A 118 26.92 30.09 -11.55
C LYS A 118 27.72 28.82 -11.24
N ASP A 119 28.45 28.82 -10.13
CA ASP A 119 29.26 27.68 -9.63
C ASP A 119 28.56 26.91 -8.49
N GLY A 120 27.41 27.39 -8.03
CA GLY A 120 26.59 26.80 -6.98
C GLY A 120 27.19 26.90 -5.58
N SER A 121 28.18 27.78 -5.36
CA SER A 121 28.83 27.96 -4.04
C SER A 121 27.96 28.67 -3.00
N SER A 122 26.96 29.44 -3.45
CA SER A 122 26.03 30.20 -2.62
C SER A 122 24.76 30.54 -3.41
N TRP A 123 23.75 31.11 -2.75
CA TRP A 123 22.58 31.67 -3.43
C TRP A 123 22.96 32.75 -4.47
N ASP A 124 23.99 33.57 -4.20
CA ASP A 124 24.46 34.63 -5.11
C ASP A 124 25.24 34.10 -6.30
N ASN A 125 25.79 32.88 -6.21
CA ASN A 125 26.51 32.21 -7.30
C ASN A 125 25.79 30.93 -7.79
N ALA A 126 24.47 30.87 -7.62
CA ALA A 126 23.68 29.67 -7.87
C ALA A 126 23.70 29.22 -9.35
N TYR A 127 23.65 27.90 -9.56
CA TYR A 127 23.47 27.30 -10.88
C TYR A 127 22.15 27.74 -11.53
N ALA A 128 22.09 27.68 -12.86
CA ALA A 128 20.88 27.94 -13.65
C ALA A 128 20.13 26.66 -14.08
N SER A 129 20.84 25.53 -14.14
CA SER A 129 20.34 24.26 -14.68
C SER A 129 20.27 23.21 -13.58
N LEU A 130 19.11 22.59 -13.42
CA LEU A 130 18.91 21.51 -12.45
C LEU A 130 19.83 20.32 -12.71
N ALA A 131 19.99 19.91 -13.97
CA ALA A 131 20.87 18.79 -14.33
C ALA A 131 22.34 19.09 -14.01
N THR A 132 22.79 20.33 -14.28
CA THR A 132 24.16 20.75 -13.98
C THR A 132 24.41 20.83 -12.48
N ALA A 133 23.46 21.40 -11.72
CA ALA A 133 23.54 21.44 -10.26
C ALA A 133 23.59 20.04 -9.65
N TYR A 134 22.71 19.14 -10.11
CA TYR A 134 22.66 17.75 -9.64
C TYR A 134 23.97 17.01 -9.90
N ALA A 135 24.51 17.08 -11.13
CA ALA A 135 25.80 16.49 -11.45
C ALA A 135 26.96 17.10 -10.64
N ALA A 136 26.93 18.42 -10.40
CA ALA A 136 27.95 19.10 -9.61
C ALA A 136 27.91 18.70 -8.13
N ALA A 137 26.72 18.54 -7.54
CA ALA A 137 26.59 18.05 -6.16
C ALA A 137 27.02 16.57 -6.03
N ALA A 138 26.76 15.75 -7.05
CA ALA A 138 27.18 14.35 -7.08
C ALA A 138 28.69 14.13 -7.26
N ASP A 139 29.43 15.17 -7.65
CA ASP A 139 30.90 15.16 -7.68
C ASP A 139 31.49 15.30 -6.26
N ASN A 140 31.08 14.40 -5.38
CA ASN A 140 31.50 14.26 -3.99
C ASN A 140 31.34 12.78 -3.55
N PRO A 141 32.30 12.21 -2.82
CA PRO A 141 32.25 10.81 -2.38
C PRO A 141 31.08 10.46 -1.46
N LEU A 142 30.58 11.40 -0.66
CA LEU A 142 29.40 11.23 0.19
C LEU A 142 28.08 11.62 -0.52
N GLY A 143 28.16 11.94 -1.82
CA GLY A 143 27.09 12.59 -2.56
C GLY A 143 26.88 14.04 -2.13
N GLY A 144 25.72 14.58 -2.45
CA GLY A 144 25.45 15.99 -2.24
C GLY A 144 23.98 16.35 -2.17
N GLU A 145 23.73 17.60 -1.86
CA GLU A 145 22.41 18.19 -1.79
C GLU A 145 22.28 19.31 -2.82
N VAL A 146 21.15 19.32 -3.53
CA VAL A 146 20.75 20.44 -4.37
C VAL A 146 19.66 21.21 -3.64
N TRP A 147 19.99 22.43 -3.20
CA TRP A 147 19.05 23.33 -2.54
C TRP A 147 18.45 24.29 -3.58
N ILE A 148 17.13 24.23 -3.72
CA ILE A 148 16.43 24.88 -4.82
C ILE A 148 15.56 26.01 -4.26
N LYS A 149 15.85 27.23 -4.69
CA LYS A 149 15.02 28.41 -4.41
C LYS A 149 13.64 28.25 -5.04
N THR A 150 12.59 28.78 -4.42
CA THR A 150 11.24 28.83 -4.98
C THR A 150 11.25 29.29 -6.45
N GLY A 151 10.43 28.64 -7.28
CA GLY A 151 10.40 28.87 -8.71
C GLY A 151 10.08 27.61 -9.52
N LYS A 152 10.13 27.75 -10.85
CA LYS A 152 9.85 26.69 -11.82
C LYS A 152 11.14 26.24 -12.51
N TYR A 153 11.41 24.94 -12.49
CA TYR A 153 12.62 24.33 -13.02
C TYR A 153 12.29 23.18 -13.95
N ASN A 154 13.01 23.11 -15.07
CA ASN A 154 12.76 22.11 -16.11
C ASN A 154 13.93 21.13 -16.15
N PRO A 155 13.70 19.82 -15.97
CA PRO A 155 14.71 18.82 -16.26
C PRO A 155 14.91 18.66 -17.77
N PRO A 156 15.97 17.95 -18.22
CA PRO A 156 16.07 17.52 -19.61
C PRO A 156 14.92 16.55 -19.95
N ASN A 157 14.49 16.46 -21.21
CA ASN A 157 13.39 15.55 -21.58
C ASN A 157 13.68 14.08 -21.25
N ALA A 158 14.94 13.67 -21.39
CA ALA A 158 15.38 12.32 -21.07
C ALA A 158 15.38 12.02 -19.56
N GLY A 159 15.12 13.02 -18.72
CA GLY A 159 15.25 12.94 -17.27
C GLY A 159 16.69 13.13 -16.80
N ILE A 160 16.83 13.18 -15.49
CA ILE A 160 18.11 13.18 -14.77
C ILE A 160 18.35 11.77 -14.24
N ASN A 161 19.51 11.19 -14.56
CA ASN A 161 19.89 9.91 -13.97
C ASN A 161 20.16 10.08 -12.48
N MET A 162 19.52 9.28 -11.63
CA MET A 162 19.68 9.34 -10.18
C MET A 162 21.05 8.77 -9.80
N LEU A 163 21.79 9.54 -9.00
CA LEU A 163 23.13 9.17 -8.54
C LEU A 163 23.10 8.82 -7.05
N PRO A 164 24.05 8.00 -6.55
CA PRO A 164 24.09 7.61 -5.15
C PRO A 164 24.17 8.79 -4.18
N ASN A 165 23.51 8.66 -3.02
CA ASN A 165 23.58 9.61 -1.90
C ASN A 165 23.21 11.07 -2.26
N MET A 166 22.26 11.25 -3.17
CA MET A 166 21.83 12.57 -3.65
C MET A 166 20.50 13.01 -3.04
N VAL A 167 20.47 14.21 -2.47
CA VAL A 167 19.24 14.81 -1.92
C VAL A 167 18.85 16.04 -2.73
N VAL A 168 17.60 16.11 -3.18
CA VAL A 168 17.03 17.29 -3.85
C VAL A 168 16.03 17.94 -2.90
N ARG A 169 16.24 19.22 -2.57
CA ARG A 169 15.44 19.94 -1.56
C ARG A 169 14.90 21.26 -2.09
N GLY A 170 13.58 21.41 -2.05
CA GLY A 170 12.86 22.67 -2.30
C GLY A 170 12.39 23.33 -1.00
N GLY A 171 11.70 24.46 -1.11
CA GLY A 171 11.21 25.21 0.06
C GLY A 171 12.09 26.38 0.50
N PHE A 172 13.03 26.84 -0.33
CA PHE A 172 13.94 27.92 0.04
C PHE A 172 13.55 29.26 -0.60
N ALA A 173 13.59 30.36 0.16
CA ALA A 173 13.46 31.73 -0.32
C ALA A 173 14.76 32.26 -0.96
N GLY A 174 15.91 31.63 -0.68
CA GLY A 174 17.21 31.94 -1.27
C GLY A 174 18.12 32.77 -0.36
N HIS A 175 17.99 32.62 0.95
CA HIS A 175 18.87 33.20 1.96
C HIS A 175 19.20 32.22 3.11
N GLU A 176 18.62 31.03 3.07
CA GLU A 176 18.76 30.00 4.08
C GLU A 176 20.17 29.41 4.10
N THR A 177 20.60 29.04 5.31
CA THR A 177 21.92 28.48 5.61
C THR A 177 21.84 27.07 6.18
N SER A 178 20.63 26.54 6.44
CA SER A 178 20.42 25.17 6.90
C SER A 178 19.21 24.51 6.23
N ALA A 179 19.23 23.17 6.12
CA ALA A 179 18.17 22.39 5.50
C ALA A 179 16.83 22.46 6.27
N ASP A 180 16.86 22.73 7.56
CA ASP A 180 15.68 22.84 8.45
C ASP A 180 14.92 24.16 8.27
N GLN A 181 15.53 25.15 7.62
CA GLN A 181 14.86 26.40 7.24
C GLN A 181 13.99 26.24 5.99
N ALA A 182 14.05 25.09 5.30
CA ALA A 182 13.21 24.84 4.14
C ALA A 182 11.72 24.77 4.55
N ASP A 183 10.92 25.63 3.93
CA ASP A 183 9.48 25.71 4.08
C ASP A 183 8.81 25.52 2.70
N PRO A 184 8.46 24.27 2.32
CA PRO A 184 7.85 23.97 1.03
C PRO A 184 6.45 24.58 0.83
N ASP A 185 5.75 24.92 1.91
CA ASP A 185 4.42 25.51 1.85
C ASP A 185 4.53 27.02 1.58
N ALA A 186 5.48 27.71 2.23
CA ALA A 186 5.72 29.14 2.01
C ALA A 186 6.51 29.44 0.73
N ASN A 187 7.44 28.56 0.33
CA ASN A 187 8.38 28.78 -0.77
C ASN A 187 8.31 27.62 -1.80
N PRO A 188 7.22 27.50 -2.57
CA PRO A 188 6.98 26.35 -3.42
C PRO A 188 8.04 26.23 -4.54
N THR A 189 8.57 25.03 -4.73
CA THR A 189 9.51 24.68 -5.80
C THR A 189 8.83 23.71 -6.76
N PHE A 190 8.75 24.09 -8.03
CA PHE A 190 8.13 23.28 -9.08
C PHE A 190 9.20 22.68 -10.00
N ILE A 191 9.19 21.36 -10.15
CA ILE A 191 9.87 20.67 -11.25
C ILE A 191 8.79 20.25 -12.25
N CYS A 192 8.86 20.75 -13.48
CA CYS A 192 7.79 20.58 -14.46
C CYS A 192 8.30 20.47 -15.90
N GLU A 193 7.41 20.05 -16.79
CA GLU A 193 7.60 20.18 -18.23
C GLU A 193 7.29 21.62 -18.70
N SER A 194 8.15 22.18 -19.57
CA SER A 194 8.02 23.56 -20.08
C SER A 194 7.43 23.69 -21.47
N ARG A 195 7.09 22.58 -22.12
CA ARG A 195 6.63 22.56 -23.52
C ARG A 195 5.16 22.87 -23.74
N HIS A 196 4.42 23.21 -22.70
CA HIS A 196 3.03 23.64 -22.82
C HIS A 196 2.96 24.95 -23.60
N THR A 197 2.70 24.85 -24.89
CA THR A 197 2.61 25.98 -25.84
C THR A 197 1.19 26.52 -25.97
N GLY A 198 0.25 26.06 -25.13
CA GLY A 198 -1.14 26.53 -25.11
C GLY A 198 -2.00 26.05 -26.29
N THR A 199 -1.49 25.17 -27.16
CA THR A 199 -2.22 24.60 -28.31
C THR A 199 -2.67 23.16 -28.10
N GLU A 200 -2.40 22.56 -26.95
CA GLU A 200 -3.08 21.33 -26.54
C GLU A 200 -4.57 21.68 -26.41
N THR A 201 -5.44 21.07 -27.22
CA THR A 201 -6.87 21.36 -27.17
C THR A 201 -7.47 20.74 -25.91
N TRP A 202 -7.52 21.53 -24.84
CA TRP A 202 -8.32 21.29 -23.65
C TRP A 202 -9.78 21.58 -24.02
N SER A 203 -10.52 20.56 -24.48
CA SER A 203 -11.86 20.79 -25.02
C SER A 203 -12.84 21.25 -23.95
N ASP A 204 -13.44 22.41 -24.18
CA ASP A 204 -14.62 22.94 -23.51
C ASP A 204 -15.84 22.06 -23.80
N GLY A 205 -16.07 21.05 -22.96
CA GLY A 205 -17.44 20.58 -22.75
C GLY A 205 -17.93 19.40 -23.61
N SER A 206 -17.07 18.43 -23.92
CA SER A 206 -17.55 17.08 -24.26
C SER A 206 -17.06 16.05 -23.23
N PRO A 207 -17.92 15.59 -22.30
CA PRO A 207 -17.56 14.57 -21.32
C PRO A 207 -17.28 13.23 -22.00
N MET A 208 -16.15 12.59 -21.70
CA MET A 208 -15.92 11.20 -22.08
C MET A 208 -16.69 10.26 -21.13
N TRP A 209 -17.97 10.16 -21.49
CA TRP A 209 -19.02 9.19 -21.23
C TRP A 209 -19.84 9.22 -19.93
N THR A 210 -21.12 9.47 -20.17
CA THR A 210 -22.27 9.59 -19.29
C THR A 210 -22.94 8.25 -19.05
N GLY A 211 -22.96 7.83 -17.79
CA GLY A 211 -23.89 6.81 -17.29
C GLY A 211 -24.60 7.19 -16.00
N THR A 212 -24.01 8.10 -15.19
CA THR A 212 -24.59 9.00 -14.16
C THR A 212 -23.46 9.51 -13.23
N GLY A 213 -22.36 10.05 -13.75
CA GLY A 213 -22.28 11.48 -14.10
C GLY A 213 -21.65 12.32 -12.97
N ASN A 214 -20.31 12.38 -12.94
CA ASN A 214 -19.47 13.58 -12.75
C ASN A 214 -17.99 13.14 -12.77
N MET A 215 -17.28 13.53 -13.83
CA MET A 215 -15.87 13.23 -14.05
C MET A 215 -14.97 14.04 -13.11
N ILE A 216 -13.70 13.63 -13.05
CA ILE A 216 -12.61 14.14 -12.21
C ILE A 216 -12.45 15.65 -12.39
N PHE A 217 -13.00 16.43 -11.46
CA PHE A 217 -12.54 17.77 -11.18
C PHE A 217 -11.24 17.61 -10.37
N VAL A 218 -10.10 17.78 -11.02
CA VAL A 218 -8.88 18.15 -10.29
C VAL A 218 -9.07 19.62 -9.97
N ASP A 219 -9.16 19.98 -8.68
CA ASP A 219 -8.99 21.38 -8.31
C ASP A 219 -7.64 21.83 -8.89
N PRO A 220 -7.60 22.89 -9.69
CA PRO A 220 -6.37 23.35 -10.31
C PRO A 220 -5.24 23.50 -9.29
N PRO A 221 -3.99 23.12 -9.65
CA PRO A 221 -2.82 23.33 -8.81
C PRO A 221 -2.50 24.81 -8.57
N ASP A 222 -3.04 25.74 -9.38
CA ASP A 222 -2.81 27.19 -9.28
C ASP A 222 -4.06 27.88 -8.69
N GLU A 223 -3.89 28.70 -7.63
CA GLU A 223 -4.98 29.55 -7.10
C GLU A 223 -5.49 30.49 -8.19
N GLY A 224 -6.77 30.36 -8.56
CA GLY A 224 -7.43 31.18 -9.57
C GLY A 224 -7.51 30.58 -10.97
N ASP A 225 -6.91 29.42 -11.22
CA ASP A 225 -7.22 28.63 -12.40
C ASP A 225 -8.58 27.93 -12.22
N THR A 226 -9.37 27.77 -13.27
CA THR A 226 -10.67 27.06 -13.25
C THR A 226 -10.71 25.92 -14.27
N SER A 227 -9.57 25.59 -14.86
CA SER A 227 -9.44 24.64 -15.97
C SER A 227 -9.60 23.20 -15.50
N TYR A 228 -10.32 22.40 -16.29
CA TYR A 228 -10.43 20.95 -16.08
C TYR A 228 -9.18 20.25 -16.65
N TYR A 229 -8.51 19.44 -15.85
CA TYR A 229 -7.27 18.76 -16.25
C TYR A 229 -7.57 17.47 -17.01
N PHE A 230 -7.32 17.50 -18.33
CA PHE A 230 -7.56 16.42 -19.28
C PHE A 230 -6.31 15.62 -19.67
N VAL A 231 -6.59 14.44 -20.20
CA VAL A 231 -5.73 13.53 -20.95
C VAL A 231 -5.02 14.21 -22.13
N VAL A 232 -3.72 13.96 -22.29
CA VAL A 232 -2.96 14.44 -23.45
C VAL A 232 -2.70 13.31 -24.45
N PHE A 233 -3.10 13.52 -25.71
CA PHE A 233 -2.89 12.58 -26.81
C PHE A 233 -1.52 12.81 -27.45
N SER A 234 -0.70 11.75 -27.50
CA SER A 234 0.51 11.66 -28.35
C SER A 234 1.59 12.74 -28.11
N VAL A 235 2.01 12.91 -26.87
CA VAL A 235 3.19 13.74 -26.50
C VAL A 235 4.47 12.89 -26.34
N PRO A 236 5.66 13.45 -26.67
CA PRO A 236 6.94 12.81 -26.41
C PRO A 236 7.11 12.47 -24.93
N ALA A 237 7.89 11.42 -24.66
CA ALA A 237 8.21 11.06 -23.29
C ALA A 237 9.01 12.19 -22.60
N TYR A 238 8.63 12.52 -21.37
CA TYR A 238 9.29 13.52 -20.54
C TYR A 238 9.38 12.99 -19.12
N TYR A 239 10.62 12.81 -18.64
CA TYR A 239 10.94 12.20 -17.35
C TYR A 239 11.55 13.23 -16.40
N ALA A 240 11.42 13.02 -15.09
CA ALA A 240 12.13 13.85 -14.10
C ALA A 240 13.43 13.17 -13.63
N PHE A 241 13.32 12.03 -12.94
CA PHE A 241 14.42 11.31 -12.32
C PHE A 241 14.31 9.80 -12.57
N LEU A 242 15.36 9.20 -13.13
CA LEU A 242 15.38 7.78 -13.50
C LEU A 242 16.64 7.11 -12.93
N ASN A 243 16.52 5.87 -12.44
CA ASN A 243 17.66 5.00 -12.15
C ASN A 243 17.64 3.83 -13.13
N THR A 244 18.20 4.05 -14.32
CA THR A 244 18.27 3.04 -15.39
C THR A 244 19.55 2.21 -15.32
N ASP A 245 20.59 2.73 -14.66
CA ASP A 245 21.94 2.20 -14.77
C ASP A 245 22.30 1.23 -13.62
N GLY A 246 21.34 0.91 -12.74
CA GLY A 246 21.59 -0.01 -11.63
C GLY A 246 22.40 0.60 -10.49
N CYS A 247 22.50 1.92 -10.42
CA CYS A 247 23.26 2.57 -9.35
C CYS A 247 22.59 2.37 -7.98
N PRO A 248 23.36 2.01 -6.94
CA PRO A 248 22.84 1.92 -5.59
C PRO A 248 22.49 3.32 -5.09
N LEU A 249 21.21 3.61 -4.87
CA LEU A 249 20.74 4.94 -4.52
C LEU A 249 21.26 5.41 -3.15
N GLY A 250 21.60 4.50 -2.24
CA GLY A 250 22.10 4.86 -0.91
C GLY A 250 21.10 5.74 -0.16
N ASP A 251 21.56 6.88 0.38
CA ASP A 251 20.72 7.82 1.14
C ASP A 251 20.07 8.90 0.25
N SER A 252 19.72 8.55 -0.99
CA SER A 252 19.11 9.49 -1.92
C SER A 252 17.66 9.83 -1.56
N GLY A 253 17.23 11.03 -1.92
CA GLY A 253 15.85 11.42 -1.68
C GLY A 253 15.41 12.79 -2.22
N PHE A 254 14.10 13.03 -2.09
CA PHE A 254 13.44 14.26 -2.53
C PHE A 254 12.64 14.87 -1.38
N HIS A 255 12.81 16.17 -1.16
CA HIS A 255 12.23 16.89 -0.03
C HIS A 255 11.58 18.20 -0.49
N GLY A 256 10.28 18.38 -0.23
CA GLY A 256 9.64 19.69 -0.46
C GLY A 256 9.51 20.10 -1.93
N ILE A 257 9.41 19.14 -2.84
CA ILE A 257 9.31 19.39 -4.29
C ILE A 257 7.89 19.15 -4.78
N THR A 258 7.37 20.07 -5.59
CA THR A 258 6.17 19.84 -6.39
C THR A 258 6.55 19.41 -7.80
N PHE A 259 6.24 18.17 -8.15
CA PHE A 259 6.32 17.64 -9.50
C PHE A 259 4.98 17.80 -10.20
N THR A 260 4.97 18.36 -11.41
CA THR A 260 3.72 18.55 -12.14
C THR A 260 3.89 18.48 -13.64
N LYS A 261 2.80 18.11 -14.32
CA LYS A 261 2.66 18.08 -15.79
C LYS A 261 3.56 17.08 -16.52
N PHE A 262 4.05 16.07 -15.82
CA PHE A 262 4.77 14.98 -16.48
C PHE A 262 3.80 14.04 -17.19
N HIS A 263 4.13 13.61 -18.40
CA HIS A 263 3.32 12.66 -19.18
C HIS A 263 3.77 11.19 -19.03
N GLU A 264 4.91 10.95 -18.38
CA GLU A 264 5.51 9.63 -18.15
C GLU A 264 5.98 9.50 -16.67
N HIS A 265 6.95 8.61 -16.39
CA HIS A 265 7.52 8.45 -15.05
C HIS A 265 8.13 9.75 -14.53
N VAL A 266 7.76 10.13 -13.30
CA VAL A 266 8.40 11.25 -12.59
C VAL A 266 9.64 10.75 -11.89
N ILE A 267 9.49 9.73 -11.03
CA ILE A 267 10.60 9.08 -10.33
C ILE A 267 10.52 7.60 -10.61
N SER A 268 11.57 7.02 -11.20
CA SER A 268 11.61 5.58 -11.50
C SER A 268 12.93 4.96 -11.09
N SER A 269 12.87 3.81 -10.42
CA SER A 269 14.01 2.92 -10.20
C SER A 269 13.53 1.50 -10.42
N THR A 270 14.17 0.79 -11.33
CA THR A 270 13.89 -0.63 -11.63
C THR A 270 14.97 -1.57 -11.06
N SER A 271 15.91 -1.02 -10.30
CA SER A 271 17.12 -1.70 -9.82
C SER A 271 17.00 -2.12 -8.35
N VAL A 272 17.69 -3.21 -8.00
CA VAL A 272 17.77 -3.68 -6.61
C VAL A 272 18.62 -2.73 -5.79
N ASN A 273 18.03 -2.16 -4.73
CA ASN A 273 18.71 -1.22 -3.85
C ASN A 273 18.66 -1.68 -2.39
N PRO A 274 19.76 -1.56 -1.64
CA PRO A 274 19.82 -2.01 -0.25
C PRO A 274 19.05 -1.08 0.71
N ARG A 275 18.81 0.17 0.31
CA ARG A 275 18.08 1.17 1.09
C ARG A 275 16.90 1.72 0.30
N PRO A 276 15.76 1.98 0.96
CA PRO A 276 14.65 2.68 0.34
C PRO A 276 15.04 4.10 -0.12
N LEU A 277 14.47 4.55 -1.24
CA LEU A 277 14.51 5.96 -1.60
C LEU A 277 13.67 6.77 -0.61
N VAL A 278 14.13 7.94 -0.18
CA VAL A 278 13.39 8.79 0.77
C VAL A 278 12.63 9.88 0.02
N ILE A 279 11.32 10.03 0.23
CA ILE A 279 10.52 11.11 -0.37
C ILE A 279 9.67 11.75 0.72
N LYS A 280 9.90 13.04 1.00
CA LYS A 280 9.21 13.76 2.08
C LYS A 280 8.61 15.07 1.60
N LYS A 281 7.40 15.39 2.07
CA LYS A 281 6.73 16.68 1.80
C LYS A 281 6.68 17.03 0.31
N CYS A 282 6.62 16.02 -0.57
CA CYS A 282 6.58 16.22 -2.00
C CYS A 282 5.15 16.12 -2.51
N ARG A 283 4.84 16.88 -3.57
CA ARG A 283 3.53 16.90 -4.21
C ARG A 283 3.67 16.46 -5.66
N PHE A 284 2.78 15.60 -6.13
CA PHE A 284 2.70 15.13 -7.51
C PHE A 284 1.33 15.51 -8.05
N LEU A 285 1.30 16.48 -8.96
CA LEU A 285 0.08 17.13 -9.43
C LEU A 285 -0.11 16.90 -10.93
N ALA A 286 -1.21 16.28 -11.33
CA ALA A 286 -1.56 16.05 -12.73
C ALA A 286 -0.46 15.32 -13.53
N CYS A 287 0.11 14.26 -12.96
CA CYS A 287 1.16 13.47 -13.60
C CYS A 287 0.62 12.18 -14.26
N ASN A 288 1.29 11.76 -15.33
CA ASN A 288 1.14 10.50 -16.07
C ASN A 288 -0.17 10.34 -16.88
N TRP A 289 -0.73 11.41 -17.43
CA TRP A 289 -2.01 11.43 -18.18
C TRP A 289 -1.96 10.98 -19.65
N LYS A 290 -1.08 10.04 -19.99
CA LYS A 290 -1.02 9.49 -21.35
C LYS A 290 -1.96 8.28 -21.45
N MET A 291 -2.94 8.30 -22.36
CA MET A 291 -4.02 7.28 -22.53
C MET A 291 -3.58 5.80 -22.61
N HIS A 292 -2.29 5.54 -22.83
CA HIS A 292 -1.72 4.21 -23.00
C HIS A 292 -0.53 3.94 -22.08
N SER A 293 -0.27 4.78 -21.08
CA SER A 293 0.92 4.61 -20.27
C SER A 293 0.78 3.45 -19.28
N LYS A 294 1.58 2.40 -19.51
CA LYS A 294 1.97 1.43 -18.48
C LYS A 294 2.87 2.06 -17.42
N GLN A 295 3.26 3.31 -17.60
CA GLN A 295 4.15 4.07 -16.76
C GLN A 295 3.43 4.53 -15.48
N LYS A 296 4.23 4.95 -14.51
CA LYS A 296 3.81 5.21 -13.12
C LYS A 296 4.45 6.52 -12.67
N VAL A 297 3.76 7.34 -11.89
CA VAL A 297 4.34 8.62 -11.41
C VAL A 297 5.59 8.33 -10.57
N VAL A 298 5.47 7.44 -9.58
CA VAL A 298 6.60 6.89 -8.83
C VAL A 298 6.63 5.37 -9.01
N ASP A 299 7.69 4.87 -9.64
CA ASP A 299 7.93 3.44 -9.90
C ASP A 299 9.15 2.95 -9.10
N MET A 300 8.91 2.15 -8.07
CA MET A 300 9.94 1.57 -7.21
C MET A 300 9.96 0.06 -7.40
N THR A 301 10.36 -0.36 -8.60
CA THR A 301 10.56 -1.76 -8.95
C THR A 301 11.97 -2.18 -8.55
N GLY A 302 12.12 -3.12 -7.60
CA GLY A 302 13.42 -3.56 -7.09
C GLY A 302 13.95 -2.77 -5.90
N THR A 303 13.38 -1.60 -5.59
CA THR A 303 13.72 -0.82 -4.40
C THR A 303 12.50 -0.57 -3.52
N GLY A 304 12.74 -0.41 -2.22
CA GLY A 304 11.76 0.20 -1.31
C GLY A 304 11.66 1.71 -1.52
N VAL A 305 10.63 2.30 -0.92
CA VAL A 305 10.53 3.75 -0.72
C VAL A 305 10.01 4.07 0.68
N ASP A 306 10.60 5.08 1.31
CA ASP A 306 10.13 5.69 2.55
C ASP A 306 9.50 7.05 2.22
N MET A 307 8.17 7.05 2.11
CA MET A 307 7.36 8.22 1.81
C MET A 307 6.72 8.81 3.06
N GLU A 308 6.82 10.12 3.24
CA GLU A 308 6.27 10.83 4.39
C GLU A 308 5.64 12.18 3.99
N ASP A 309 4.41 12.43 4.41
CA ASP A 309 3.71 13.71 4.19
C ASP A 309 3.64 14.13 2.70
N CYS A 310 3.47 13.16 1.79
CA CYS A 310 3.42 13.42 0.35
C CYS A 310 1.99 13.43 -0.21
N GLU A 311 1.77 14.16 -1.29
CA GLU A 311 0.47 14.23 -1.97
C GLU A 311 0.55 13.79 -3.43
N PHE A 312 -0.43 13.00 -3.86
CA PHE A 312 -0.69 12.66 -5.25
C PHE A 312 -2.09 13.12 -5.59
N VAL A 313 -2.21 14.11 -6.47
CA VAL A 313 -3.48 14.76 -6.80
C VAL A 313 -3.72 14.69 -8.29
N GLY A 314 -4.82 14.04 -8.66
CA GLY A 314 -5.21 13.92 -10.06
C GLY A 314 -4.12 13.27 -10.91
N CYS A 315 -3.44 12.25 -10.40
CA CYS A 315 -2.42 11.49 -11.12
C CYS A 315 -3.00 10.17 -11.64
N GLN A 316 -2.45 9.68 -12.75
CA GLN A 316 -2.71 8.32 -13.21
C GLN A 316 -1.60 7.38 -12.73
N ASN A 317 -1.95 6.20 -12.21
CA ASN A 317 -0.99 5.24 -11.65
C ASN A 317 0.10 5.90 -10.75
N PRO A 318 -0.29 6.55 -9.64
CA PRO A 318 0.59 7.35 -8.80
C PRO A 318 1.80 6.59 -8.23
N LEU A 319 1.58 5.41 -7.65
CA LEU A 319 2.63 4.71 -6.90
C LEU A 319 2.64 3.22 -7.22
N TRP A 320 3.81 2.74 -7.60
CA TRP A 320 4.06 1.34 -7.91
C TRP A 320 5.23 0.81 -7.10
N LEU A 321 4.97 -0.23 -6.32
CA LEU A 321 5.91 -0.86 -5.39
C LEU A 321 6.04 -2.32 -5.79
N ALA A 322 7.19 -2.74 -6.27
CA ALA A 322 7.39 -4.10 -6.76
C ALA A 322 8.81 -4.60 -6.50
N THR A 323 9.03 -5.91 -6.45
CA THR A 323 10.39 -6.43 -6.65
C THR A 323 10.74 -6.47 -8.14
N ALA A 324 12.04 -6.48 -8.46
CA ALA A 324 12.51 -6.58 -9.84
C ALA A 324 12.11 -7.91 -10.49
N ALA A 325 12.27 -9.02 -9.75
CA ALA A 325 11.86 -10.38 -10.14
C ALA A 325 11.28 -11.15 -8.94
N THR A 326 10.59 -12.28 -9.20
CA THR A 326 9.90 -13.07 -8.16
C THR A 326 10.86 -13.61 -7.10
N ASP A 327 12.09 -13.90 -7.47
CA ASP A 327 13.18 -14.40 -6.62
C ASP A 327 14.08 -13.28 -6.04
N SER A 328 13.80 -12.02 -6.37
CA SER A 328 14.54 -10.88 -5.82
C SER A 328 14.29 -10.71 -4.31
N PRO A 329 15.25 -10.12 -3.57
CA PRO A 329 15.02 -9.69 -2.20
C PRO A 329 13.75 -8.86 -2.05
N VAL A 330 13.06 -9.02 -0.92
CA VAL A 330 11.80 -8.32 -0.65
C VAL A 330 12.04 -6.82 -0.60
N ALA A 331 11.48 -6.10 -1.57
CA ALA A 331 11.42 -4.64 -1.57
C ALA A 331 10.39 -4.21 -0.51
N THR A 332 10.85 -3.54 0.55
CA THR A 332 10.00 -3.07 1.65
C THR A 332 9.81 -1.57 1.54
N SER A 333 8.56 -1.12 1.55
CA SER A 333 8.21 0.30 1.47
C SER A 333 7.38 0.74 2.67
N VAL A 334 7.56 1.98 3.08
CA VAL A 334 6.81 2.61 4.17
C VAL A 334 6.20 3.91 3.66
N VAL A 335 4.88 4.03 3.76
CA VAL A 335 4.13 5.20 3.27
C VAL A 335 3.34 5.78 4.44
N LYS A 336 3.71 6.98 4.88
CA LYS A 336 3.18 7.62 6.09
C LYS A 336 2.54 8.95 5.76
N ARG A 337 1.31 9.16 6.27
CA ARG A 337 0.57 10.43 6.19
C ARG A 337 0.49 11.00 4.76
N CYS A 338 0.45 10.11 3.77
CA CYS A 338 0.37 10.50 2.38
C CYS A 338 -1.10 10.58 1.93
N ARG A 339 -1.37 11.48 0.99
CA ARG A 339 -2.71 11.70 0.43
C ARG A 339 -2.74 11.32 -1.04
N PHE A 340 -3.68 10.46 -1.39
CA PHE A 340 -4.03 10.10 -2.75
C PHE A 340 -5.43 10.64 -3.03
N TYR A 341 -5.52 11.68 -3.84
CA TYR A 341 -6.76 12.40 -4.10
C TYR A 341 -7.07 12.43 -5.59
N THR A 342 -8.30 12.05 -5.94
CA THR A 342 -8.83 12.11 -7.31
C THR A 342 -7.94 11.43 -8.35
N ASN A 343 -7.16 10.43 -7.93
CA ASN A 343 -6.23 9.70 -8.78
C ASN A 343 -6.95 8.62 -9.58
N LEU A 344 -6.44 8.34 -10.77
CA LEU A 344 -6.92 7.30 -11.66
C LEU A 344 -5.99 6.08 -11.61
N ALA A 345 -6.52 4.95 -11.15
CA ALA A 345 -5.81 3.68 -11.15
C ALA A 345 -5.58 3.16 -12.57
N ASN A 346 -6.62 3.07 -13.40
CA ASN A 346 -6.51 2.43 -14.72
C ASN A 346 -7.55 2.98 -15.70
N TRP A 347 -7.17 3.09 -16.97
CA TRP A 347 -8.03 3.47 -18.09
C TRP A 347 -8.04 2.45 -19.26
N ASN A 348 -7.25 1.36 -19.20
CA ASN A 348 -7.05 0.43 -20.31
C ASN A 348 -7.25 -1.06 -19.89
N ASN A 349 -6.91 -2.00 -20.78
CA ASN A 349 -6.98 -3.45 -20.54
C ASN A 349 -5.84 -3.99 -19.64
N GLU A 350 -5.12 -3.13 -18.90
CA GLU A 350 -4.12 -3.58 -17.94
C GLU A 350 -4.79 -4.48 -16.89
N THR A 351 -4.23 -5.68 -16.76
CA THR A 351 -4.74 -6.71 -15.85
C THR A 351 -4.46 -6.37 -14.39
N MET A 352 -3.66 -5.33 -14.09
CA MET A 352 -3.14 -4.98 -12.77
C MET A 352 -2.86 -3.49 -12.65
N ALA A 353 -3.65 -2.76 -11.86
CA ALA A 353 -3.47 -1.31 -11.69
C ALA A 353 -4.19 -0.76 -10.46
N GLY A 354 -3.65 0.32 -9.90
CA GLY A 354 -4.14 0.97 -8.69
C GLY A 354 -3.66 2.40 -8.53
N ALA A 355 -4.36 3.19 -7.70
CA ALA A 355 -3.81 4.46 -7.23
C ALA A 355 -2.49 4.22 -6.45
N VAL A 356 -2.45 3.09 -5.74
CA VAL A 356 -1.21 2.48 -5.27
C VAL A 356 -1.25 1.00 -5.62
N THR A 357 -0.14 0.46 -6.10
CA THR A 357 0.02 -0.98 -6.33
C THR A 357 1.23 -1.53 -5.59
N VAL A 358 1.04 -2.62 -4.86
CA VAL A 358 2.09 -3.45 -4.25
C VAL A 358 2.07 -4.79 -4.97
N TYR A 359 3.18 -5.14 -5.61
CA TYR A 359 3.24 -6.27 -6.53
C TYR A 359 4.46 -7.16 -6.29
N ARG A 360 4.35 -8.44 -6.65
CA ARG A 360 5.47 -9.38 -6.85
C ARG A 360 6.40 -9.40 -5.65
N ASN A 361 6.02 -10.08 -4.58
CA ASN A 361 6.80 -10.24 -3.36
C ASN A 361 7.25 -8.95 -2.66
N ALA A 362 6.81 -7.77 -3.09
CA ALA A 362 7.02 -6.54 -2.35
C ALA A 362 6.19 -6.52 -1.07
N ARG A 363 6.67 -5.77 -0.08
CA ARG A 363 6.02 -5.51 1.20
C ARG A 363 5.77 -4.01 1.34
N ALA A 364 4.62 -3.64 1.89
CA ALA A 364 4.34 -2.25 2.20
C ALA A 364 3.65 -2.07 3.55
N THR A 365 3.95 -0.95 4.20
CA THR A 365 3.21 -0.44 5.36
C THR A 365 2.62 0.92 5.01
N PHE A 366 1.32 1.07 5.19
CA PHE A 366 0.59 2.33 5.06
C PHE A 366 0.11 2.79 6.43
N SER A 367 0.50 3.99 6.87
CA SER A 367 0.11 4.53 8.17
C SER A 367 -0.41 5.96 8.03
N GLY A 368 -1.60 6.26 8.54
CA GLY A 368 -2.17 7.62 8.48
C GLY A 368 -2.51 8.12 7.07
N CYS A 369 -2.59 7.24 6.07
CA CYS A 369 -2.77 7.63 4.67
C CYS A 369 -4.25 7.83 4.32
N THR A 370 -4.53 8.74 3.39
CA THR A 370 -5.89 8.99 2.90
C THR A 370 -5.97 8.72 1.39
N PHE A 371 -6.92 7.87 1.00
CA PHE A 371 -7.30 7.61 -0.38
C PHE A 371 -8.72 8.12 -0.57
N ASP A 372 -8.89 9.16 -1.38
CA ASP A 372 -10.15 9.88 -1.43
C ASP A 372 -10.52 10.24 -2.87
N ARG A 373 -11.72 9.81 -3.27
CA ARG A 373 -12.22 10.00 -4.65
C ARG A 373 -11.30 9.42 -5.72
N CYS A 374 -10.50 8.41 -5.39
CA CYS A 374 -9.72 7.67 -6.39
C CYS A 374 -10.64 6.78 -7.23
N LEU A 375 -10.30 6.62 -8.51
CA LEU A 375 -11.12 5.91 -9.48
C LEU A 375 -10.36 4.73 -10.08
N ASN A 376 -11.11 3.69 -10.44
CA ASN A 376 -10.62 2.55 -11.20
C ASN A 376 -11.61 2.24 -12.33
N MET A 377 -11.15 2.27 -13.57
CA MET A 377 -11.98 2.06 -14.76
C MET A 377 -11.42 0.95 -15.66
N ALA A 378 -10.70 -0.01 -15.09
CA ALA A 378 -10.12 -1.13 -15.83
C ALA A 378 -11.18 -1.87 -16.67
N LYS A 379 -10.88 -2.11 -17.95
CA LYS A 379 -11.78 -2.80 -18.87
C LYS A 379 -11.33 -4.26 -19.02
N GLY A 380 -12.17 -5.23 -18.62
CA GLY A 380 -11.93 -6.65 -18.89
C GLY A 380 -12.36 -7.61 -17.77
N SER A 381 -12.59 -8.87 -18.14
CA SER A 381 -13.15 -9.95 -17.30
C SER A 381 -12.22 -10.52 -16.23
N SER A 382 -10.93 -10.17 -16.22
CA SER A 382 -9.90 -10.79 -15.36
C SER A 382 -8.98 -9.78 -14.65
N THR A 383 -9.35 -8.50 -14.62
CA THR A 383 -8.51 -7.42 -14.08
C THR A 383 -8.46 -7.46 -12.54
N ARG A 384 -7.24 -7.49 -11.98
CA ARG A 384 -6.93 -7.40 -10.54
C ARG A 384 -6.68 -5.94 -10.17
N ALA A 385 -7.61 -5.05 -10.48
CA ALA A 385 -7.45 -3.60 -10.29
C ALA A 385 -8.30 -3.09 -9.13
N GLY A 386 -7.74 -2.22 -8.29
CA GLY A 386 -8.38 -1.59 -7.13
C GLY A 386 -7.72 -0.27 -6.78
N ILE A 387 -8.26 0.52 -5.85
CA ILE A 387 -7.62 1.80 -5.47
C ILE A 387 -6.25 1.54 -4.82
N LEU A 388 -6.22 0.59 -3.87
CA LEU A 388 -5.00 -0.03 -3.37
C LEU A 388 -4.98 -1.49 -3.84
N ALA A 389 -4.04 -1.83 -4.71
CA ALA A 389 -3.93 -3.15 -5.30
C ALA A 389 -2.74 -3.93 -4.70
N LEU A 390 -3.02 -5.04 -4.02
CA LEU A 390 -2.05 -5.93 -3.39
C LEU A 390 -2.03 -7.26 -4.15
N ILE A 391 -1.05 -7.44 -5.02
CA ILE A 391 -1.07 -8.53 -6.01
C ILE A 391 0.21 -9.35 -5.86
N ASN A 392 0.08 -10.59 -5.39
CA ASN A 392 1.19 -11.44 -4.97
C ASN A 392 2.19 -10.67 -4.07
N ALA A 393 1.66 -9.76 -3.25
CA ALA A 393 2.45 -9.02 -2.27
C ALA A 393 2.74 -9.92 -1.06
N GLN A 394 3.81 -9.60 -0.35
CA GLN A 394 4.06 -10.14 0.99
C GLN A 394 3.13 -9.48 2.01
N ASP A 395 3.28 -9.87 3.28
CA ASP A 395 2.51 -9.30 4.39
C ASP A 395 2.47 -7.78 4.31
N THR A 396 1.25 -7.23 4.29
CA THR A 396 1.01 -5.80 4.14
C THR A 396 0.24 -5.28 5.35
N LEU A 397 0.67 -4.16 5.90
CA LEU A 397 0.03 -3.48 7.03
C LEU A 397 -0.62 -2.17 6.56
N ILE A 398 -1.87 -1.97 6.93
CA ILE A 398 -2.60 -0.72 6.77
C ILE A 398 -3.08 -0.31 8.16
N GLU A 399 -2.68 0.87 8.62
CA GLU A 399 -3.10 1.36 9.92
C GLU A 399 -3.48 2.84 9.90
N ASP A 400 -4.51 3.20 10.67
CA ASP A 400 -4.94 4.59 10.83
C ASP A 400 -5.26 5.28 9.47
N CYS A 401 -5.68 4.49 8.48
CA CYS A 401 -5.90 4.96 7.11
C CYS A 401 -7.39 5.18 6.82
N VAL A 402 -7.66 6.08 5.86
CA VAL A 402 -9.02 6.35 5.37
C VAL A 402 -9.07 6.08 3.87
N LEU A 403 -9.89 5.12 3.45
CA LEU A 403 -10.21 4.86 2.05
C LEU A 403 -11.67 5.20 1.81
N ARG A 404 -11.93 6.30 1.10
CA ARG A 404 -13.28 6.82 0.99
C ARG A 404 -13.65 7.32 -0.38
N ARG A 405 -14.96 7.24 -0.67
CA ARG A 405 -15.57 7.78 -1.90
C ARG A 405 -14.87 7.27 -3.16
N GLY A 406 -14.24 6.10 -3.06
CA GLY A 406 -13.62 5.42 -4.17
C GLY A 406 -14.68 4.95 -5.16
N TYR A 407 -14.35 4.96 -6.44
CA TYR A 407 -15.25 4.47 -7.49
C TYR A 407 -14.53 3.44 -8.36
N SER A 408 -15.05 2.23 -8.40
CA SER A 408 -14.56 1.17 -9.28
C SER A 408 -15.65 0.73 -10.23
N ASP A 409 -15.38 0.77 -11.53
CA ASP A 409 -16.31 0.37 -12.58
C ASP A 409 -15.71 -0.71 -13.49
N ASN A 410 -16.56 -1.55 -14.07
CA ASN A 410 -16.25 -2.50 -15.16
C ASN A 410 -15.18 -3.60 -14.89
N SER A 411 -14.57 -3.63 -13.70
CA SER A 411 -13.57 -4.63 -13.29
C SER A 411 -14.20 -5.81 -12.54
N ALA A 412 -13.66 -7.02 -12.75
CA ALA A 412 -14.13 -8.23 -12.09
C ALA A 412 -13.84 -8.28 -10.57
N ARG A 413 -13.03 -7.37 -10.00
CA ARG A 413 -12.73 -7.34 -8.54
C ARG A 413 -12.63 -5.94 -7.93
N GLY A 414 -13.07 -4.93 -8.67
CA GLY A 414 -12.82 -3.51 -8.37
C GLY A 414 -13.27 -3.08 -6.97
N ALA A 415 -12.34 -3.00 -6.03
CA ALA A 415 -12.59 -2.60 -4.66
C ALA A 415 -11.72 -1.39 -4.27
N ALA A 416 -12.01 -0.78 -3.12
CA ALA A 416 -11.04 0.11 -2.51
C ALA A 416 -9.71 -0.62 -2.24
N ILE A 417 -9.76 -1.88 -1.81
CA ILE A 417 -8.58 -2.74 -1.65
C ILE A 417 -8.78 -4.05 -2.42
N VAL A 418 -7.87 -4.34 -3.35
CA VAL A 418 -7.85 -5.63 -4.06
C VAL A 418 -6.69 -6.46 -3.58
N LEU A 419 -6.97 -7.73 -3.26
CA LEU A 419 -5.97 -8.71 -2.87
C LEU A 419 -5.98 -9.88 -3.83
N ASN A 420 -4.81 -10.26 -4.32
CA ASN A 420 -4.62 -11.55 -4.96
C ASN A 420 -3.36 -12.18 -4.42
N ALA A 421 -3.46 -13.35 -3.82
CA ALA A 421 -2.33 -14.02 -3.20
C ALA A 421 -2.31 -15.50 -3.59
N SER A 422 -1.11 -16.08 -3.68
CA SER A 422 -0.89 -17.50 -3.99
C SER A 422 -0.32 -18.29 -2.81
N THR A 423 -0.11 -17.65 -1.66
CA THR A 423 0.59 -18.18 -0.49
C THR A 423 -0.08 -17.68 0.81
N ASP A 424 0.34 -18.17 1.98
CA ASP A 424 -0.22 -17.82 3.30
C ASP A 424 0.19 -16.42 3.80
N VAL A 425 0.15 -15.41 2.92
CA VAL A 425 0.44 -14.00 3.22
C VAL A 425 -0.74 -13.31 3.89
N ALA A 426 -0.44 -12.36 4.77
CA ALA A 426 -1.43 -11.65 5.56
C ALA A 426 -1.62 -10.20 5.10
N LEU A 427 -2.88 -9.79 4.94
CA LEU A 427 -3.25 -8.39 5.05
C LEU A 427 -3.72 -8.11 6.48
N THR A 428 -3.10 -7.14 7.12
CA THR A 428 -3.55 -6.59 8.40
C THR A 428 -4.06 -5.16 8.22
N ILE A 429 -5.30 -4.89 8.64
CA ILE A 429 -5.87 -3.55 8.69
C ILE A 429 -6.18 -3.21 10.15
N ASN A 430 -5.66 -2.11 10.66
CA ASN A 430 -5.89 -1.64 12.02
C ASN A 430 -6.48 -0.23 12.02
N ARG A 431 -7.44 0.04 12.90
CA ARG A 431 -7.91 1.39 13.23
C ARG A 431 -8.23 2.25 11.99
N SER A 432 -8.80 1.66 10.96
CA SER A 432 -8.97 2.30 9.65
C SER A 432 -10.45 2.50 9.30
N ARG A 433 -10.70 3.25 8.23
CA ARG A 433 -12.06 3.49 7.74
C ARG A 433 -12.17 3.29 6.25
N LEU A 434 -13.10 2.44 5.84
CA LEU A 434 -13.49 2.20 4.46
C LEU A 434 -14.93 2.69 4.29
N GLU A 435 -15.12 3.90 3.75
CA GLU A 435 -16.43 4.53 3.72
C GLU A 435 -16.86 5.03 2.34
N ARG A 436 -18.14 4.83 2.01
CA ARG A 436 -18.76 5.35 0.78
C ARG A 436 -18.04 4.94 -0.50
N ASN A 437 -17.31 3.82 -0.48
CA ASN A 437 -16.70 3.26 -1.67
C ASN A 437 -17.79 2.60 -2.50
N ARG A 438 -17.70 2.78 -3.81
CA ARG A 438 -18.70 2.31 -4.76
C ARG A 438 -18.04 1.39 -5.76
N TYR A 439 -18.62 0.22 -5.90
CA TYR A 439 -18.30 -0.70 -6.97
C TYR A 439 -19.51 -0.87 -7.89
N ASN A 440 -19.25 -0.81 -9.18
CA ASN A 440 -20.22 -1.04 -10.23
C ASN A 440 -19.69 -2.13 -11.19
N GLY A 441 -20.15 -3.36 -10.99
CA GLY A 441 -19.75 -4.52 -11.78
C GLY A 441 -20.58 -4.68 -13.05
N ASN A 442 -19.92 -5.07 -14.14
CA ASN A 442 -20.55 -5.35 -15.44
C ASN A 442 -20.53 -6.84 -15.82
N GLY A 443 -20.20 -7.75 -14.88
CA GLY A 443 -20.33 -9.22 -15.00
C GLY A 443 -19.85 -9.93 -16.28
N THR A 444 -18.99 -9.32 -17.12
CA THR A 444 -18.53 -9.93 -18.38
C THR A 444 -17.43 -11.01 -18.20
N GLY A 445 -17.12 -11.39 -16.96
CA GLY A 445 -16.12 -12.41 -16.64
C GLY A 445 -16.66 -13.57 -15.83
N ALA A 446 -16.40 -14.79 -16.30
CA ALA A 446 -16.45 -15.97 -15.44
C ALA A 446 -15.53 -15.72 -14.23
N HIS A 447 -15.99 -16.01 -13.01
CA HIS A 447 -15.20 -16.22 -11.77
C HIS A 447 -15.23 -15.21 -10.59
N THR A 448 -16.15 -14.24 -10.45
CA THR A 448 -15.88 -13.15 -9.47
C THR A 448 -16.95 -12.77 -8.45
N CYS A 449 -16.73 -13.16 -7.19
CA CYS A 449 -17.21 -12.41 -6.05
C CYS A 449 -16.57 -11.02 -6.03
N CYS A 450 -17.38 -9.96 -6.01
CA CYS A 450 -16.89 -8.58 -6.10
C CYS A 450 -17.09 -7.84 -4.77
N GLY A 451 -16.11 -7.05 -4.32
CA GLY A 451 -16.17 -6.30 -3.07
C GLY A 451 -16.11 -4.79 -3.31
N ALA A 452 -16.96 -3.96 -2.70
CA ALA A 452 -16.82 -2.50 -2.84
C ALA A 452 -15.69 -1.93 -1.96
N ALA A 453 -15.57 -2.40 -0.72
CA ALA A 453 -14.45 -2.03 0.15
C ALA A 453 -13.24 -2.97 -0.03
N ILE A 454 -13.41 -4.30 0.07
CA ILE A 454 -12.31 -5.26 -0.09
C ILE A 454 -12.72 -6.39 -1.05
N GLY A 455 -11.93 -6.62 -2.11
CA GLY A 455 -12.09 -7.74 -3.03
C GLY A 455 -10.88 -8.67 -2.96
N THR A 456 -11.08 -9.97 -2.76
CA THR A 456 -9.98 -10.94 -2.65
C THR A 456 -10.01 -11.98 -3.76
N GLY A 457 -8.84 -12.58 -4.03
CA GLY A 457 -8.75 -13.83 -4.77
C GLY A 457 -7.48 -14.62 -4.52
N GLY A 458 -7.53 -15.92 -4.80
CA GLY A 458 -6.45 -16.84 -4.47
C GLY A 458 -6.51 -17.27 -3.00
N THR A 459 -5.36 -17.37 -2.33
CA THR A 459 -5.25 -17.90 -0.96
C THR A 459 -4.49 -16.91 -0.06
N GLY A 460 -4.93 -16.71 1.19
CA GLY A 460 -4.21 -15.86 2.14
C GLY A 460 -4.92 -15.67 3.50
N LYS A 461 -4.45 -14.70 4.28
CA LYS A 461 -5.01 -14.31 5.59
C LYS A 461 -5.50 -12.87 5.61
N LEU A 462 -6.56 -12.61 6.38
CA LEU A 462 -7.13 -11.27 6.57
C LEU A 462 -7.39 -11.00 8.06
N PHE A 463 -6.64 -10.07 8.64
CA PHE A 463 -6.82 -9.62 10.02
C PHE A 463 -7.23 -8.16 10.04
N ILE A 464 -8.46 -7.89 10.48
CA ILE A 464 -9.03 -6.55 10.47
C ILE A 464 -9.45 -6.20 11.88
N ASN A 465 -8.87 -5.13 12.43
CA ASN A 465 -9.04 -4.73 13.82
C ASN A 465 -9.48 -3.27 13.87
N ASP A 466 -10.46 -2.97 14.73
CA ASP A 466 -10.88 -1.61 15.08
C ASP A 466 -11.27 -0.76 13.85
N THR A 467 -11.80 -1.41 12.82
CA THR A 467 -12.00 -0.81 11.49
C THR A 467 -13.49 -0.68 11.17
N ALA A 468 -13.85 0.43 10.52
CA ALA A 468 -15.22 0.74 10.16
C ALA A 468 -15.45 0.66 8.64
N PHE A 469 -16.51 -0.03 8.26
CA PHE A 469 -17.05 -0.14 6.91
C PHE A 469 -18.41 0.59 6.87
N ILE A 470 -18.47 1.75 6.24
CA ILE A 470 -19.64 2.65 6.34
C ILE A 470 -20.14 3.05 4.97
N GLY A 471 -21.39 2.75 4.64
CA GLY A 471 -22.02 3.28 3.43
C GLY A 471 -21.39 2.79 2.12
N ASN A 472 -20.66 1.68 2.12
CA ASN A 472 -20.09 1.12 0.90
C ASN A 472 -21.19 0.48 0.06
N ILE A 473 -21.11 0.66 -1.26
CA ILE A 473 -22.15 0.23 -2.20
C ILE A 473 -21.52 -0.68 -3.25
N SER A 474 -22.04 -1.89 -3.38
CA SER A 474 -21.67 -2.84 -4.43
C SER A 474 -22.89 -3.10 -5.29
N THR A 475 -22.82 -2.68 -6.56
CA THR A 475 -23.86 -2.92 -7.56
C THR A 475 -23.31 -3.84 -8.64
N ASN A 476 -24.05 -4.86 -9.04
CA ASN A 476 -23.67 -5.74 -10.16
C ASN A 476 -24.75 -5.81 -11.22
N ARG A 477 -24.36 -5.54 -12.47
CA ARG A 477 -25.28 -5.31 -13.61
C ARG A 477 -25.34 -6.45 -14.63
N ALA A 478 -24.49 -7.48 -14.55
CA ALA A 478 -24.54 -8.61 -15.48
C ALA A 478 -24.25 -9.97 -14.82
N ASN A 479 -24.61 -11.07 -15.48
CA ASN A 479 -24.53 -12.46 -15.00
C ASN A 479 -23.22 -12.77 -14.25
N GLY A 480 -23.28 -12.79 -12.91
CA GLY A 480 -22.11 -13.01 -12.07
C GLY A 480 -22.49 -13.42 -10.65
N ASN A 481 -21.72 -14.35 -10.08
CA ASN A 481 -21.94 -14.90 -8.75
C ASN A 481 -21.22 -14.06 -7.70
N GLY A 482 -21.95 -13.37 -6.81
CA GLY A 482 -21.41 -12.80 -5.58
C GLY A 482 -21.16 -11.29 -5.57
N CYS A 483 -21.88 -10.50 -4.75
CA CYS A 483 -21.55 -9.08 -4.50
C CYS A 483 -21.52 -8.76 -3.00
N GLY A 484 -20.35 -8.32 -2.56
CA GLY A 484 -20.00 -7.89 -1.21
C GLY A 484 -19.87 -6.36 -1.15
N SER A 485 -20.63 -5.70 -0.29
CA SER A 485 -20.47 -4.25 -0.05
C SER A 485 -19.25 -3.97 0.82
N CYS A 486 -18.94 -4.84 1.78
CA CYS A 486 -17.76 -4.72 2.62
C CYS A 486 -16.63 -5.62 2.12
N VAL A 487 -16.89 -6.92 1.99
CA VAL A 487 -15.87 -7.87 1.52
C VAL A 487 -16.46 -8.84 0.50
N GLY A 488 -15.79 -8.98 -0.64
CA GLY A 488 -16.04 -10.02 -1.65
C GLY A 488 -14.89 -11.02 -1.67
N LEU A 489 -15.19 -12.29 -1.39
CA LEU A 489 -14.18 -13.35 -1.21
C LEU A 489 -14.19 -14.33 -2.38
N THR A 490 -13.03 -14.52 -3.01
CA THR A 490 -12.77 -15.68 -3.89
C THR A 490 -11.55 -16.47 -3.39
N GLY A 491 -11.60 -17.79 -3.49
CA GLY A 491 -10.53 -18.68 -3.03
C GLY A 491 -10.45 -18.88 -1.50
N THR A 492 -9.32 -19.36 -1.01
CA THR A 492 -9.14 -19.92 0.35
C THR A 492 -8.61 -18.86 1.31
N TRP A 493 -9.44 -18.39 2.22
CA TRP A 493 -9.05 -17.31 3.15
C TRP A 493 -9.39 -17.64 4.59
N ARG A 494 -8.53 -17.19 5.51
CA ARG A 494 -8.76 -17.28 6.95
C ARG A 494 -8.44 -15.97 7.67
N GLY A 495 -9.01 -15.79 8.85
CA GLY A 495 -8.60 -14.71 9.74
C GLY A 495 -9.70 -14.25 10.67
N ALA A 496 -9.64 -12.98 11.06
CA ALA A 496 -10.53 -12.41 12.05
C ALA A 496 -10.83 -10.93 11.80
N PHE A 497 -12.07 -10.55 12.12
CA PHE A 497 -12.56 -9.20 12.25
C PHE A 497 -12.79 -8.97 13.74
N VAL A 498 -12.07 -8.02 14.32
CA VAL A 498 -12.09 -7.74 15.75
C VAL A 498 -12.50 -6.28 15.94
N ASN A 499 -13.48 -6.03 16.80
CA ASN A 499 -13.97 -4.69 17.12
C ASN A 499 -14.37 -3.87 15.87
N CYS A 500 -14.92 -4.51 14.83
CA CYS A 500 -15.26 -3.85 13.57
C CYS A 500 -16.71 -3.35 13.53
N LEU A 501 -16.94 -2.26 12.77
CA LEU A 501 -18.25 -1.70 12.48
C LEU A 501 -18.60 -1.93 11.01
N PHE A 502 -19.81 -2.41 10.75
CA PHE A 502 -20.39 -2.51 9.42
C PHE A 502 -21.73 -1.78 9.45
N GLU A 503 -21.77 -0.57 8.90
CA GLU A 503 -22.95 0.30 8.98
C GLU A 503 -23.40 0.82 7.61
N ASP A 504 -24.70 0.75 7.35
CA ASP A 504 -25.36 1.32 6.18
C ASP A 504 -24.77 0.86 4.82
N ASN A 505 -24.16 -0.32 4.76
CA ASN A 505 -23.58 -0.84 3.52
C ASN A 505 -24.66 -1.51 2.65
N LEU A 506 -24.53 -1.40 1.32
CA LEU A 506 -25.55 -1.82 0.37
C LEU A 506 -24.98 -2.74 -0.71
N SER A 507 -25.53 -3.95 -0.85
CA SER A 507 -25.20 -4.88 -1.95
C SER A 507 -26.42 -5.15 -2.82
N ILE A 508 -26.40 -4.76 -4.09
CA ILE A 508 -27.53 -4.93 -5.02
C ILE A 508 -27.10 -5.65 -6.30
N GLY A 509 -27.90 -6.64 -6.72
CA GLY A 509 -27.91 -7.14 -8.10
C GLY A 509 -28.99 -6.50 -8.94
N GLU A 510 -28.68 -6.11 -10.17
CA GLU A 510 -29.65 -5.52 -11.11
C GLU A 510 -30.38 -6.57 -11.98
N SER A 511 -30.53 -7.82 -11.52
CA SER A 511 -31.23 -8.90 -12.25
C SER A 511 -31.81 -9.96 -11.30
N SER A 512 -32.89 -10.61 -11.73
CA SER A 512 -33.52 -11.73 -11.01
C SER A 512 -32.73 -13.05 -11.11
N SER A 513 -31.72 -13.12 -11.98
CA SER A 513 -30.85 -14.30 -12.17
C SER A 513 -29.81 -14.50 -11.06
N PHE A 514 -29.68 -13.54 -10.15
CA PHE A 514 -28.60 -13.52 -9.19
C PHE A 514 -28.97 -14.15 -7.84
N THR A 515 -28.02 -14.88 -7.23
CA THR A 515 -28.28 -15.69 -6.02
C THR A 515 -27.41 -15.36 -4.80
N GLU A 516 -26.45 -14.42 -4.91
CA GLU A 516 -25.32 -14.28 -3.97
C GLU A 516 -25.01 -12.80 -3.62
N PHE A 517 -25.84 -12.14 -2.80
CA PHE A 517 -25.61 -10.75 -2.33
C PHE A 517 -25.51 -10.70 -0.83
N GLN A 518 -24.43 -10.11 -0.32
CA GLN A 518 -24.10 -10.10 1.10
C GLN A 518 -23.30 -8.85 1.45
N THR A 519 -23.22 -8.53 2.75
CA THR A 519 -22.18 -7.61 3.24
C THR A 519 -20.80 -8.27 3.14
N PHE A 520 -20.77 -9.58 3.31
CA PHE A 520 -19.63 -10.49 3.12
C PHE A 520 -19.94 -11.56 2.08
N ALA A 521 -19.70 -11.29 0.79
CA ALA A 521 -19.98 -12.26 -0.26
C ALA A 521 -18.87 -13.28 -0.42
N SER A 522 -19.23 -14.52 -0.75
CA SER A 522 -18.29 -15.60 -1.05
C SER A 522 -18.76 -16.38 -2.28
N ALA A 523 -17.85 -16.69 -3.21
CA ALA A 523 -18.16 -17.42 -4.44
C ALA A 523 -17.15 -18.54 -4.71
N TRP A 524 -17.63 -19.67 -5.24
CA TRP A 524 -16.88 -20.84 -5.78
C TRP A 524 -15.79 -21.51 -4.88
N LEU A 525 -15.97 -22.82 -4.65
CA LEU A 525 -14.95 -23.86 -4.36
C LEU A 525 -13.70 -23.46 -3.55
N SER A 526 -13.84 -23.22 -2.25
CA SER A 526 -12.67 -23.03 -1.37
C SER A 526 -12.99 -23.05 0.13
N SER A 527 -12.01 -23.43 0.95
CA SER A 527 -12.13 -23.46 2.41
C SER A 527 -11.98 -22.07 3.02
N ARG A 528 -12.85 -21.71 3.96
CA ARG A 528 -12.89 -20.35 4.54
C ARG A 528 -13.14 -20.38 6.03
N ARG A 529 -12.39 -19.59 6.81
CA ARG A 529 -12.50 -19.58 8.28
C ARG A 529 -12.37 -18.17 8.84
N PHE A 530 -13.49 -17.58 9.26
CA PHE A 530 -13.52 -16.21 9.77
C PHE A 530 -14.16 -16.10 11.16
N THR A 531 -13.52 -15.35 12.04
CA THR A 531 -14.11 -14.95 13.34
C THR A 531 -14.51 -13.49 13.24
N PHE A 532 -15.72 -13.17 13.66
CA PHE A 532 -16.18 -11.83 13.96
C PHE A 532 -16.29 -11.72 15.48
N ALA A 533 -15.38 -10.98 16.08
CA ALA A 533 -15.26 -10.81 17.52
C ALA A 533 -15.56 -9.35 17.87
N ASN A 534 -16.53 -9.12 18.74
CA ASN A 534 -16.89 -7.79 19.22
C ASN A 534 -17.35 -6.85 18.07
N CYS A 535 -18.00 -7.38 17.04
CA CYS A 535 -18.39 -6.59 15.88
C CYS A 535 -19.81 -6.03 16.02
N VAL A 536 -20.11 -5.00 15.23
CA VAL A 536 -21.46 -4.44 15.08
C VAL A 536 -21.82 -4.38 13.61
N PHE A 537 -22.94 -4.99 13.27
CA PHE A 537 -23.60 -4.93 11.98
C PHE A 537 -24.88 -4.11 12.15
N LYS A 538 -24.97 -2.96 11.48
CA LYS A 538 -26.07 -2.03 11.63
C LYS A 538 -26.61 -1.57 10.28
N ASN A 539 -27.89 -1.80 10.01
CA ASN A 539 -28.60 -1.29 8.84
C ASN A 539 -27.92 -1.62 7.49
N ASN A 540 -27.17 -2.72 7.41
CA ASN A 540 -26.66 -3.17 6.12
C ASN A 540 -27.82 -3.78 5.33
N ASP A 541 -27.94 -3.40 4.06
CA ASP A 541 -29.01 -3.86 3.19
C ASP A 541 -28.41 -4.65 2.02
N THR A 542 -29.11 -5.69 1.61
CA THR A 542 -28.71 -6.55 0.51
C THR A 542 -29.93 -6.93 -0.29
N GLY A 543 -29.78 -7.22 -1.58
CA GLY A 543 -30.92 -7.61 -2.40
C GLY A 543 -30.63 -7.71 -3.87
N TYR A 544 -31.68 -7.92 -4.65
CA TYR A 544 -31.64 -7.93 -6.10
C TYR A 544 -32.90 -7.28 -6.68
N ARG A 545 -32.81 -6.82 -7.93
CA ARG A 545 -33.94 -6.34 -8.71
C ARG A 545 -34.64 -7.52 -9.37
N ASP A 546 -35.93 -7.70 -9.10
CA ASP A 546 -36.74 -8.71 -9.78
C ASP A 546 -37.00 -8.35 -11.25
N ALA A 547 -37.77 -9.18 -11.96
CA ALA A 547 -38.09 -8.97 -13.38
C ALA A 547 -38.87 -7.66 -13.63
N ASP A 548 -39.57 -7.14 -12.61
CA ASP A 548 -40.34 -5.89 -12.65
C ASP A 548 -39.51 -4.68 -12.17
N GLY A 549 -38.25 -4.89 -11.78
CA GLY A 549 -37.34 -3.86 -11.26
C GLY A 549 -37.56 -3.51 -9.78
N ASN A 550 -38.39 -4.25 -9.05
CA ASN A 550 -38.57 -4.06 -7.61
C ASN A 550 -37.36 -4.62 -6.86
N LEU A 551 -36.91 -3.93 -5.81
CA LEU A 551 -35.86 -4.43 -4.94
C LEU A 551 -36.45 -5.52 -4.03
N VAL A 552 -36.00 -6.75 -4.23
CA VAL A 552 -36.22 -7.87 -3.32
C VAL A 552 -35.05 -7.92 -2.35
N ARG A 553 -35.30 -7.67 -1.06
CA ARG A 553 -34.24 -7.75 -0.05
C ARG A 553 -33.74 -9.19 0.12
N GLY A 554 -32.46 -9.28 0.43
CA GLY A 554 -31.70 -10.51 0.58
C GLY A 554 -31.15 -10.67 2.00
N TRP A 555 -30.03 -11.36 2.07
CA TRP A 555 -29.41 -11.79 3.33
C TRP A 555 -28.11 -11.05 3.60
N GLU A 556 -27.82 -10.73 4.86
CA GLU A 556 -26.54 -10.11 5.21
C GLU A 556 -25.36 -11.09 5.01
N PHE A 557 -25.56 -12.36 5.42
CA PHE A 557 -24.64 -13.48 5.26
C PHE A 557 -25.32 -14.68 4.58
N ARG A 558 -24.81 -15.15 3.45
CA ARG A 558 -25.36 -16.29 2.70
C ARG A 558 -24.25 -17.09 2.01
N PRO A 559 -23.43 -17.83 2.77
CA PRO A 559 -22.42 -18.68 2.17
C PRO A 559 -23.08 -19.65 1.17
N VAL A 560 -22.61 -19.63 -0.06
CA VAL A 560 -23.04 -20.56 -1.12
C VAL A 560 -21.88 -21.49 -1.39
N ASP A 561 -22.14 -22.79 -1.24
CA ASP A 561 -21.18 -23.85 -1.49
C ASP A 561 -21.72 -24.70 -2.63
N TYR A 562 -20.95 -24.81 -3.71
CA TYR A 562 -21.35 -25.62 -4.86
C TYR A 562 -20.90 -27.09 -4.72
N ASP A 563 -19.84 -27.40 -3.93
CA ASP A 563 -19.26 -28.76 -3.84
C ASP A 563 -18.75 -29.21 -2.43
N ASN A 564 -19.45 -28.87 -1.33
CA ASN A 564 -19.22 -29.45 0.01
C ASN A 564 -17.83 -29.20 0.65
N THR A 565 -17.42 -27.93 0.77
CA THR A 565 -16.16 -27.49 1.40
C THR A 565 -16.35 -26.87 2.80
N SER A 566 -15.29 -26.94 3.63
CA SER A 566 -15.26 -26.63 5.08
C SER A 566 -15.35 -25.14 5.47
N GLN A 567 -16.43 -24.45 5.09
CA GLN A 567 -16.65 -23.05 5.48
C GLN A 567 -17.06 -22.94 6.96
N VAL A 568 -16.40 -22.04 7.70
CA VAL A 568 -16.66 -21.80 9.12
C VAL A 568 -16.68 -20.31 9.43
N TYR A 569 -17.79 -19.85 10.00
CA TYR A 569 -17.95 -18.48 10.48
C TYR A 569 -18.30 -18.50 11.96
N ALA A 570 -17.51 -17.80 12.77
CA ALA A 570 -17.74 -17.67 14.20
C ALA A 570 -18.10 -16.22 14.54
N PHE A 571 -19.19 -16.00 15.24
CA PHE A 571 -19.63 -14.69 15.71
C PHE A 571 -19.66 -14.69 17.22
N ILE A 572 -18.81 -13.87 17.83
CA ILE A 572 -18.65 -13.77 19.28
C ILE A 572 -18.82 -12.32 19.71
N ASN A 573 -19.61 -12.06 20.76
CA ASN A 573 -19.93 -10.70 21.25
C ASN A 573 -20.45 -9.76 20.16
N THR A 574 -21.11 -10.29 19.12
CA THR A 574 -21.44 -9.55 17.92
C THR A 574 -22.91 -9.14 17.90
N ILE A 575 -23.18 -7.91 17.47
CA ILE A 575 -24.52 -7.32 17.41
C ILE A 575 -24.95 -7.21 15.94
N PHE A 576 -26.17 -7.66 15.64
CA PHE A 576 -26.84 -7.46 14.35
C PHE A 576 -28.09 -6.62 14.57
N MET A 577 -28.13 -5.41 14.02
CA MET A 577 -29.24 -4.47 14.18
C MET A 577 -29.68 -3.99 12.81
N ASN A 578 -30.85 -4.40 12.37
CA ASN A 578 -31.48 -3.86 11.18
C ASN A 578 -32.97 -3.66 11.46
N TYR A 579 -33.49 -2.53 10.97
CA TYR A 579 -34.88 -2.12 11.17
C TYR A 579 -35.74 -2.36 9.91
N ALA A 580 -35.19 -2.98 8.85
CA ALA A 580 -35.95 -3.38 7.68
C ALA A 580 -36.85 -4.59 7.99
N PRO A 581 -38.14 -4.57 7.61
CA PRO A 581 -39.15 -5.57 8.02
C PRO A 581 -38.92 -6.98 7.46
N ASP A 582 -38.10 -7.11 6.42
CA ASP A 582 -37.75 -8.32 5.66
C ASP A 582 -36.25 -8.67 5.77
N TYR A 583 -35.53 -8.02 6.68
CA TYR A 583 -34.12 -8.29 6.91
C TYR A 583 -33.89 -9.73 7.38
N THR A 584 -32.93 -10.42 6.76
CA THR A 584 -32.49 -11.71 7.25
C THR A 584 -30.97 -11.68 7.45
N PRO A 585 -30.45 -11.79 8.68
CA PRO A 585 -29.02 -11.67 8.92
C PRO A 585 -28.24 -12.84 8.31
N TRP A 586 -28.83 -14.03 8.20
CA TRP A 586 -28.19 -15.12 7.46
C TRP A 586 -29.12 -16.19 6.90
N GLU A 587 -28.64 -16.89 5.88
CA GLU A 587 -29.22 -18.12 5.35
C GLU A 587 -28.13 -19.05 4.79
N THR A 588 -28.31 -20.38 4.87
CA THR A 588 -27.47 -21.34 4.13
C THR A 588 -28.14 -21.69 2.81
N ALA A 589 -27.52 -21.37 1.67
CA ALA A 589 -28.07 -21.75 0.38
C ALA A 589 -27.71 -23.21 0.05
N ARG A 590 -28.73 -24.03 -0.23
CA ARG A 590 -28.67 -25.32 -0.95
C ARG A 590 -27.92 -26.51 -0.32
N VAL A 591 -27.02 -26.35 0.66
CA VAL A 591 -26.28 -27.48 1.28
C VAL A 591 -25.89 -27.25 2.75
N SER A 592 -25.84 -28.32 3.56
CA SER A 592 -25.62 -28.34 5.01
C SER A 592 -24.15 -28.22 5.48
N SER A 593 -23.22 -27.79 4.62
CA SER A 593 -21.76 -27.85 4.84
C SER A 593 -21.18 -26.63 5.56
N ALA A 594 -21.75 -25.44 5.39
CA ALA A 594 -21.31 -24.22 6.08
C ALA A 594 -21.64 -24.26 7.58
N LYS A 595 -20.64 -24.01 8.43
CA LYS A 595 -20.78 -24.02 9.90
C LYS A 595 -20.81 -22.62 10.46
N PHE A 596 -21.87 -22.31 11.19
CA PHE A 596 -22.01 -21.08 11.95
C PHE A 596 -21.88 -21.37 13.44
N ASN A 597 -20.94 -20.70 14.09
CA ASN A 597 -20.80 -20.74 15.54
C ASN A 597 -21.17 -19.38 16.13
N PHE A 598 -21.99 -19.38 17.18
CA PHE A 598 -22.46 -18.14 17.81
C PHE A 598 -22.19 -18.15 19.31
N GLY A 599 -21.67 -17.06 19.84
CA GLY A 599 -21.48 -16.85 21.28
C GLY A 599 -21.78 -15.43 21.70
N HIS A 600 -22.62 -15.23 22.70
CA HIS A 600 -22.96 -13.91 23.23
C HIS A 600 -23.36 -12.91 22.12
N CYS A 601 -24.33 -13.26 21.26
CA CYS A 601 -24.74 -12.43 20.13
C CYS A 601 -26.19 -11.96 20.25
N THR A 602 -26.57 -10.91 19.52
CA THR A 602 -27.97 -10.43 19.46
C THR A 602 -28.39 -10.00 18.05
N VAL A 603 -29.68 -10.15 17.74
CA VAL A 603 -30.33 -9.79 16.46
C VAL A 603 -31.65 -9.04 16.74
N SER A 604 -31.89 -7.89 16.08
CA SER A 604 -33.14 -7.12 16.21
C SER A 604 -34.34 -7.76 15.49
N SER A 605 -35.53 -7.67 16.14
CA SER A 605 -36.94 -7.96 15.74
C SER A 605 -37.28 -9.19 14.85
N ASP A 606 -38.41 -9.85 15.12
CA ASP A 606 -39.32 -10.75 14.35
C ASP A 606 -38.83 -11.66 13.19
N HIS A 607 -37.54 -11.70 12.88
CA HIS A 607 -37.01 -12.43 11.75
C HIS A 607 -36.82 -13.91 12.11
N THR A 608 -37.54 -14.77 11.40
CA THR A 608 -37.36 -16.21 11.46
C THR A 608 -35.99 -16.59 10.93
N PHE A 609 -35.24 -17.39 11.68
CA PHE A 609 -34.02 -18.01 11.20
C PHE A 609 -34.27 -18.69 9.84
N GLY A 610 -33.49 -18.37 8.81
CA GLY A 610 -33.36 -19.25 7.66
C GLY A 610 -32.98 -20.66 8.15
N THR A 611 -33.43 -21.71 7.46
CA THR A 611 -33.13 -23.11 7.78
C THR A 611 -31.65 -23.43 7.59
N ALA A 612 -30.77 -22.87 8.42
CA ALA A 612 -29.42 -23.37 8.57
C ALA A 612 -29.53 -24.75 9.23
N GLY A 613 -29.06 -25.77 8.50
CA GLY A 613 -29.10 -27.17 8.91
C GLY A 613 -28.55 -27.44 10.31
N SER A 614 -28.68 -28.69 10.75
CA SER A 614 -28.43 -29.23 12.10
C SER A 614 -27.06 -28.99 12.75
N ASN A 615 -26.13 -28.24 12.13
CA ASN A 615 -24.73 -28.08 12.56
C ASN A 615 -24.43 -26.73 13.25
N ARG A 616 -25.29 -26.27 14.17
CA ARG A 616 -25.06 -25.03 14.95
C ARG A 616 -24.38 -25.38 16.28
N TYR A 617 -23.14 -24.92 16.48
CA TYR A 617 -22.53 -24.94 17.81
C TYR A 617 -22.78 -23.61 18.51
N ARG A 618 -23.43 -23.65 19.68
CA ARG A 618 -23.73 -22.47 20.48
C ARG A 618 -22.76 -22.38 21.66
N TYR A 619 -22.15 -21.22 21.83
CA TYR A 619 -21.42 -20.84 23.05
C TYR A 619 -22.35 -20.12 24.06
N GLU A 620 -23.62 -19.87 23.70
CA GLU A 620 -24.71 -19.22 24.47
C GLU A 620 -24.43 -17.76 24.91
N PRO A 621 -25.48 -16.93 25.16
CA PRO A 621 -26.79 -16.92 24.51
C PRO A 621 -26.75 -16.22 23.12
N LEU A 622 -27.77 -16.49 22.29
CA LEU A 622 -28.09 -15.74 21.06
C LEU A 622 -29.50 -15.17 21.25
N ASP A 623 -29.60 -13.87 21.46
CA ASP A 623 -30.88 -13.20 21.72
C ASP A 623 -31.51 -12.72 20.41
N THR A 624 -32.84 -12.85 20.28
CA THR A 624 -33.61 -12.41 19.11
C THR A 624 -34.76 -11.50 19.53
N GLY A 625 -35.27 -10.68 18.62
CA GLY A 625 -36.47 -9.89 18.85
C GLY A 625 -36.26 -8.64 19.72
N THR A 626 -35.02 -8.29 20.06
CA THR A 626 -34.72 -7.32 21.11
C THR A 626 -33.67 -6.30 20.63
N ASP A 627 -33.97 -5.01 20.78
CA ASP A 627 -33.12 -3.91 20.33
C ASP A 627 -31.91 -3.73 21.28
N ALA A 628 -30.70 -3.70 20.72
CA ALA A 628 -29.47 -3.48 21.48
C ALA A 628 -29.30 -2.04 21.99
N LYS A 629 -30.16 -1.10 21.52
CA LYS A 629 -30.13 0.33 21.81
C LYS A 629 -28.75 0.91 21.51
N LEU A 630 -28.29 0.72 20.27
CA LEU A 630 -26.97 1.21 19.86
C LEU A 630 -26.93 2.73 19.81
N GLU A 631 -25.94 3.31 20.48
CA GLU A 631 -25.64 4.73 20.47
C GLU A 631 -24.35 5.02 19.71
N ALA A 632 -24.22 6.24 19.19
CA ALA A 632 -22.94 6.75 18.74
C ALA A 632 -21.96 6.78 19.93
N ALA A 633 -20.70 6.42 19.68
CA ALA A 633 -19.67 6.51 20.70
C ALA A 633 -19.34 7.99 21.01
N PRO A 634 -19.26 8.40 22.28
CA PRO A 634 -18.89 9.76 22.65
C PRO A 634 -17.39 10.05 22.46
N ARG A 635 -16.57 9.00 22.36
CA ARG A 635 -15.13 9.07 22.07
C ARG A 635 -14.93 8.83 20.58
N THR A 636 -14.18 9.69 19.91
CA THR A 636 -13.83 9.53 18.49
C THR A 636 -12.35 9.80 18.31
N ASN A 637 -11.60 8.87 17.73
CA ASN A 637 -10.20 9.09 17.32
C ASN A 637 -10.09 9.58 15.85
N GLY A 638 -11.12 10.27 15.31
CA GLY A 638 -11.18 10.76 13.92
C GLY A 638 -11.24 9.70 12.81
N VAL A 639 -10.51 8.58 12.95
CA VAL A 639 -10.40 7.45 12.02
C VAL A 639 -11.18 6.23 12.54
N VAL A 640 -11.05 5.88 13.82
CA VAL A 640 -11.83 4.81 14.44
C VAL A 640 -13.26 5.28 14.65
N VAL A 641 -14.21 4.57 14.06
CA VAL A 641 -15.65 4.78 14.26
C VAL A 641 -16.23 3.54 14.91
N ALA A 642 -16.89 3.73 16.05
CA ALA A 642 -17.47 2.65 16.81
C ALA A 642 -18.89 2.97 17.29
N ARG A 643 -19.61 1.92 17.69
CA ARG A 643 -20.92 1.99 18.34
C ARG A 643 -20.80 1.40 19.75
N ARG A 644 -21.55 1.97 20.70
CA ARG A 644 -21.71 1.41 22.04
C ARG A 644 -23.14 0.97 22.26
N VAL A 645 -23.35 0.00 23.15
CA VAL A 645 -24.68 -0.28 23.69
C VAL A 645 -25.07 0.81 24.68
N GLY A 646 -26.30 1.30 24.55
CA GLY A 646 -26.83 2.35 25.41
C GLY A 646 -26.87 1.95 26.88
N HIS A 647 -26.95 2.95 27.77
CA HIS A 647 -26.89 2.73 29.22
C HIS A 647 -27.96 1.75 29.73
N ASP A 648 -29.19 1.88 29.22
CA ASP A 648 -30.33 1.08 29.67
C ASP A 648 -30.56 -0.17 28.79
N SER A 649 -29.49 -0.62 28.12
CA SER A 649 -29.52 -1.82 27.28
C SER A 649 -29.24 -3.08 28.10
N GLY A 650 -30.09 -4.10 27.94
CA GLY A 650 -29.90 -5.41 28.59
C GLY A 650 -28.64 -6.17 28.13
N TYR A 651 -27.94 -5.66 27.11
CA TYR A 651 -26.74 -6.26 26.54
C TYR A 651 -25.43 -5.75 27.14
N ARG A 652 -25.49 -4.81 28.10
CA ARG A 652 -24.29 -4.28 28.77
C ARG A 652 -23.49 -5.29 29.58
N ARG A 653 -24.07 -6.44 29.93
CA ARG A 653 -23.40 -7.49 30.72
C ARG A 653 -23.65 -8.88 30.13
N LYS A 654 -23.72 -8.97 28.80
CA LYS A 654 -23.98 -10.22 28.07
C LYS A 654 -22.78 -10.75 27.30
N GLY A 655 -21.75 -9.95 27.08
CA GLY A 655 -20.51 -10.37 26.42
C GLY A 655 -19.50 -11.03 27.37
N ARG A 656 -18.44 -11.59 26.78
CA ARG A 656 -17.28 -12.14 27.52
C ARG A 656 -15.94 -11.63 26.97
N PRO A 657 -14.90 -11.48 27.80
CA PRO A 657 -13.56 -11.18 27.33
C PRO A 657 -13.06 -12.25 26.36
N LEU A 658 -12.25 -11.82 25.38
CA LEU A 658 -11.70 -12.65 24.31
C LEU A 658 -10.19 -12.52 24.30
N TRP A 659 -9.48 -13.59 23.94
CA TRP A 659 -8.03 -13.62 23.83
C TRP A 659 -7.62 -14.03 22.43
N ARG A 660 -6.48 -13.52 21.96
CA ARG A 660 -5.86 -13.91 20.68
C ARG A 660 -4.59 -14.70 20.98
N GLY A 661 -4.55 -15.96 20.53
CA GLY A 661 -3.36 -16.80 20.67
C GLY A 661 -2.25 -16.41 19.69
N THR A 662 -1.03 -16.84 19.99
CA THR A 662 0.14 -16.72 19.08
C THR A 662 -0.08 -17.41 17.73
N ASN A 663 -0.99 -18.38 17.68
CA ASN A 663 -1.45 -19.05 16.47
C ASN A 663 -2.53 -18.26 15.68
N GLU A 664 -2.73 -16.99 16.02
CA GLU A 664 -3.63 -16.03 15.37
C GLU A 664 -5.14 -16.29 15.59
N PHE A 665 -5.53 -17.36 16.29
CA PHE A 665 -6.94 -17.68 16.57
C PHE A 665 -7.48 -16.97 17.81
N ILE A 666 -8.82 -16.87 17.88
CA ILE A 666 -9.55 -16.23 18.96
C ILE A 666 -10.13 -17.28 19.91
N TYR A 667 -9.98 -17.04 21.21
CA TYR A 667 -10.35 -17.94 22.28
C TYR A 667 -11.28 -17.27 23.30
N ILE A 668 -12.13 -18.10 23.90
CA ILE A 668 -13.07 -17.73 24.97
C ILE A 668 -12.81 -18.64 26.16
N HIS A 669 -12.72 -18.06 27.35
CA HIS A 669 -12.69 -18.82 28.59
C HIS A 669 -14.12 -19.14 29.08
N ASP A 670 -14.43 -20.43 29.23
CA ASP A 670 -15.75 -20.95 29.55
C ASP A 670 -15.68 -22.21 30.44
N ALA A 671 -15.24 -22.01 31.68
CA ALA A 671 -15.14 -23.09 32.68
C ALA A 671 -16.48 -23.76 33.01
N ALA A 672 -17.62 -23.10 32.76
CA ALA A 672 -18.93 -23.71 32.96
C ALA A 672 -19.22 -24.85 31.96
N TYR A 673 -18.67 -24.75 30.74
CA TYR A 673 -18.82 -25.78 29.71
C TYR A 673 -17.94 -26.99 29.98
N ASN A 674 -16.66 -26.76 30.29
CA ASN A 674 -15.71 -27.82 30.64
C ASN A 674 -14.66 -27.28 31.62
N PRO A 675 -14.79 -27.57 32.93
CA PRO A 675 -13.84 -27.09 33.93
C PRO A 675 -12.41 -27.57 33.72
N ALA A 676 -12.21 -28.76 33.13
CA ALA A 676 -10.88 -29.32 32.88
C ALA A 676 -10.23 -28.76 31.61
N LYS A 677 -11.03 -28.28 30.66
CA LYS A 677 -10.58 -27.68 29.40
C LYS A 677 -11.37 -26.41 29.10
N PRO A 678 -11.15 -25.32 29.88
CA PRO A 678 -12.05 -24.18 29.88
C PRO A 678 -11.87 -23.26 28.66
N TRP A 679 -10.78 -23.39 27.89
CA TRP A 679 -10.49 -22.51 26.76
C TRP A 679 -11.06 -23.06 25.47
N ARG A 680 -12.00 -22.34 24.85
CA ARG A 680 -12.68 -22.78 23.63
C ARG A 680 -12.23 -21.97 22.43
N HIS A 681 -11.89 -22.67 21.35
CA HIS A 681 -11.52 -22.06 20.07
C HIS A 681 -12.75 -21.56 19.30
N ALA A 682 -12.77 -20.31 18.82
CA ALA A 682 -13.96 -19.70 18.19
C ALA A 682 -14.43 -20.41 16.89
N HIS A 683 -13.53 -20.82 15.99
CA HIS A 683 -13.91 -21.57 14.78
C HIS A 683 -14.21 -23.06 15.02
N SER A 684 -13.61 -23.67 16.03
CA SER A 684 -13.67 -25.12 16.25
C SER A 684 -14.14 -25.36 17.69
N PRO A 685 -15.45 -25.29 17.96
CA PRO A 685 -16.01 -25.41 19.30
C PRO A 685 -15.66 -26.72 20.02
N SER A 686 -15.33 -27.76 19.27
CA SER A 686 -14.84 -29.06 19.77
C SER A 686 -13.37 -29.02 20.19
N THR A 687 -12.59 -28.05 19.70
CA THR A 687 -11.21 -27.81 20.11
C THR A 687 -11.23 -27.00 21.41
N VAL A 688 -11.01 -27.71 22.52
CA VAL A 688 -10.93 -27.15 23.87
C VAL A 688 -9.55 -27.41 24.47
N LEU A 689 -9.02 -26.43 25.20
CA LEU A 689 -7.68 -26.45 25.79
C LEU A 689 -7.77 -26.39 27.32
N THR A 690 -6.87 -27.12 27.98
CA THR A 690 -6.49 -26.94 29.39
C THR A 690 -5.81 -25.57 29.57
N ASP A 691 -5.64 -25.13 30.81
CA ASP A 691 -4.89 -23.89 31.11
C ASP A 691 -3.42 -23.98 30.66
N ALA A 692 -2.80 -25.16 30.74
CA ALA A 692 -1.43 -25.38 30.30
C ALA A 692 -1.30 -25.25 28.77
N GLU A 693 -2.17 -25.93 28.01
CA GLU A 693 -2.23 -25.83 26.55
C GLU A 693 -2.55 -24.40 26.08
N ALA A 694 -3.36 -23.66 26.84
CA ALA A 694 -3.65 -22.25 26.59
C ALA A 694 -2.42 -21.36 26.83
N ALA A 695 -1.70 -21.58 27.93
CA ALA A 695 -0.48 -20.84 28.25
C ALA A 695 0.62 -21.00 27.19
N GLU A 696 0.73 -22.17 26.55
CA GLU A 696 1.63 -22.40 25.40
C GLU A 696 1.34 -21.49 24.20
N LEU A 697 0.09 -21.04 24.06
CA LEU A 697 -0.35 -20.10 23.03
C LEU A 697 -0.29 -18.63 23.50
N GLY A 698 0.29 -18.37 24.67
CA GLY A 698 0.38 -17.04 25.26
C GLY A 698 -0.96 -16.49 25.77
N ILE A 699 -1.94 -17.35 26.08
CA ILE A 699 -3.25 -16.95 26.59
C ILE A 699 -3.48 -17.51 27.99
N SER A 700 -3.95 -16.65 28.90
CA SER A 700 -4.36 -17.02 30.26
C SER A 700 -5.31 -15.97 30.84
N LEU A 701 -5.91 -16.24 32.00
CA LEU A 701 -6.71 -15.24 32.73
C LEU A 701 -5.87 -14.09 33.28
N GLU A 702 -4.54 -14.22 33.33
CA GLU A 702 -3.60 -13.17 33.75
C GLU A 702 -3.14 -12.31 32.57
N THR A 703 -3.14 -12.86 31.36
CA THR A 703 -2.84 -12.09 30.15
C THR A 703 -4.01 -11.14 29.83
N PRO A 704 -3.72 -9.88 29.43
CA PRO A 704 -4.77 -8.94 29.04
C PRO A 704 -5.64 -9.53 27.92
N PRO A 705 -6.98 -9.52 28.05
CA PRO A 705 -7.85 -9.78 26.93
C PRO A 705 -7.60 -8.75 25.83
N ILE A 706 -8.13 -9.03 24.62
CA ILE A 706 -8.20 -8.04 23.54
C ILE A 706 -8.79 -6.74 24.14
N PRO A 707 -8.29 -5.54 23.81
CA PRO A 707 -8.86 -4.26 24.25
C PRO A 707 -10.03 -3.81 23.35
N ASP A 708 -10.79 -2.79 23.76
CA ASP A 708 -11.85 -2.20 22.94
C ASP A 708 -11.34 -1.46 21.70
N ALA A 709 -12.27 -1.01 20.85
CA ALA A 709 -11.91 -0.33 19.60
C ALA A 709 -11.07 0.94 19.80
N PHE A 710 -11.06 1.52 21.00
CA PHE A 710 -10.25 2.70 21.35
C PHE A 710 -9.01 2.34 22.19
N GLY A 711 -8.73 1.05 22.38
CA GLY A 711 -7.58 0.57 23.14
C GLY A 711 -7.84 0.46 24.64
N GLU A 712 -9.07 0.64 25.13
CA GLU A 712 -9.38 0.51 26.55
C GLU A 712 -9.31 -0.96 26.99
N ALA A 713 -8.70 -1.18 28.15
CA ALA A 713 -8.47 -2.51 28.69
C ALA A 713 -9.76 -3.18 29.17
N ARG A 714 -9.88 -4.49 28.93
CA ARG A 714 -10.99 -5.33 29.42
C ARG A 714 -10.55 -6.15 30.63
N GLN A 715 -11.49 -6.40 31.56
CA GLN A 715 -11.23 -7.23 32.73
C GLN A 715 -11.50 -8.71 32.41
N ALA A 716 -10.50 -9.58 32.65
CA ALA A 716 -10.55 -11.00 32.32
C ALA A 716 -11.68 -11.81 32.99
N ASN A 717 -12.15 -11.37 34.16
CA ASN A 717 -13.08 -12.12 35.00
C ASN A 717 -14.50 -11.51 35.09
N ARG A 718 -14.84 -10.56 34.21
CA ARG A 718 -16.16 -9.91 34.20
C ARG A 718 -16.89 -10.13 32.89
N LYS A 719 -18.23 -10.15 32.98
CA LYS A 719 -19.05 -9.95 31.80
C LYS A 719 -18.87 -8.51 31.31
N ILE A 720 -19.00 -8.34 30.01
CA ILE A 720 -18.80 -7.05 29.35
C ILE A 720 -20.01 -6.70 28.47
N ALA A 721 -20.05 -5.49 27.93
CA ALA A 721 -21.02 -5.11 26.91
C ALA A 721 -20.86 -5.95 25.62
N LEU A 722 -21.83 -5.89 24.71
CA LEU A 722 -21.67 -6.46 23.36
C LEU A 722 -21.12 -5.42 22.38
N GLY A 723 -20.54 -5.86 21.27
CA GLY A 723 -20.03 -5.00 20.20
C GLY A 723 -18.62 -4.45 20.46
N GLN A 724 -18.26 -3.41 19.71
CA GLN A 724 -16.87 -2.92 19.60
C GLN A 724 -16.33 -2.29 20.87
N LEU A 725 -17.21 -1.57 21.59
CA LEU A 725 -16.95 -0.89 22.85
C LEU A 725 -17.52 -1.67 24.04
N ASN A 726 -17.43 -2.99 23.96
CA ASN A 726 -17.66 -3.97 25.02
C ASN A 726 -16.70 -3.80 26.23
N VAL A 727 -16.50 -2.58 26.72
CA VAL A 727 -16.05 -2.33 28.07
C VAL A 727 -17.29 -2.00 28.90
N ASP A 728 -17.27 -2.34 30.18
CA ASP A 728 -18.24 -1.75 31.10
C ASP A 728 -17.90 -0.26 31.18
N ASP A 729 -18.81 0.65 30.79
CA ASP A 729 -18.60 2.09 31.03
C ASP A 729 -18.27 2.26 32.52
N ILE A 730 -17.03 2.62 32.83
CA ILE A 730 -16.65 3.01 34.18
C ILE A 730 -17.14 4.45 34.37
N SER A 731 -18.46 4.63 34.45
CA SER A 731 -19.03 5.90 34.87
C SER A 731 -18.75 6.08 36.37
N PHE A 732 -17.77 6.94 36.67
CA PHE A 732 -17.57 7.75 37.88
C PHE A 732 -18.29 7.28 39.16
N ARG A 733 -17.53 6.82 40.17
CA ARG A 733 -18.02 6.76 41.54
C ARG A 733 -18.06 8.18 42.13
N PHE A 734 -19.22 8.57 42.62
CA PHE A 734 -19.40 9.76 43.46
C PHE A 734 -18.42 9.75 44.65
N MET A 735 -17.63 10.81 44.83
CA MET A 735 -17.20 11.21 46.16
C MET A 735 -18.27 12.16 46.71
N VAL A 736 -19.02 11.70 47.70
CA VAL A 736 -19.82 12.59 48.55
C VAL A 736 -18.85 13.24 49.55
N ARG A 737 -19.01 14.56 49.74
CA ARG A 737 -18.18 15.40 50.62
C ARG A 737 -18.05 14.86 52.04
#